data_AF-A0A0D6MNX8-F1
#
_entry.id   AF-A0A0D6MNX8-F1
#
_cell.length_a   1.000
_cell.length_b   1.000
_cell.length_c   1.000
_cell.angle_alpha   90.00
_cell.angle_beta   90.00
_cell.angle_gamma   90.00
#
_symmetry.space_group_name_H-M   'P 1'
#
loop_
_entity.id
_entity.type
_entity.pdbx_description
1 polymer ?
#
loop_
_entity_poly.entity_id
_entity_poly.type
_entity_poly.pdbx_seq_one_letter_code
_entity_poly.pdbx_strand_id
1 'polypeptide(L)'
;MSSSLNAFTEGDLVISIVGDGDDSGTYTDNQASPITLEEITTDGQSVGEMVLPQTTTTVDGTTEYAISGEYGSSSEGALELSADGKSLVIGGYGINAATYNAGGAAVYGDARLAQSTSLTGTQYTAVPRVIADVSYDGTVDTSTTVYGVFNTNNIRSVATVDGTSFYIAGQGVKGDDTQGVFEVSDGANTATAIDTSTDAREVEIVNGQLYVSRDSTQGGSDGTSNIGTYGTVLPVSRTTAEVLPNIAGTVTLSAAQENTVNAASVGQTVNLSPEAYFFANATTLYVADSGNPKGGGTGDGGLQKWSYVDGAWHLDYTLSTGLNLVSNSASSGTTGLISLTGKVVGDTVELYATNATVGDLDQTYLYGITDDLNATTAPSDETFTTLVTAAADTNIRGVAFAPGDSSAGSAVTVASGVVSSGLDIASGGSLDVQSGALVQGAVLESGTSGTIEAGGIASGGALAHGATELVLGSASGVAIQGAQVVSAAGASVSDETVTNGGSITLAIKGATASGITLNNGGVLAINGNAAATDTTILSGGTIALESPKATLSGAVTFSGKGTLLVEDISSSGYGDQAVISGFGTGDLIDDTAIGTGATFSTAVSGSDTVVTITSGSVSQSFVFEGETIGSSLALASDGSGGVALSTASATSSSTATVVSSGSILSGAMVSSGQSVTVEAGGTLQAATILSGGTAAVAGLDSGSVISAGGAETLTGSATGDQIYGTQTLATSGASVRSETVLQGGVLSLSIKGTEADNVTVAGGTLSIDGNAVASGTILTQSGVLDLQSPKAAVTGTLTFEGAGTLQQDVAPSTAGTGIGAVVAGFGVGDAIDLVAMTGSATLSQVTSGSDVLVTVTNGTVTESVTFSGSYTEDYFTLQSDGQGGAEIVGDGTPCFCPGTMIRTGQGDRPVESLAIGDRVTTHDGRQRPIRWIGRRSYDGRFIAGRTDILPVLIKAGALGRRLPVRDLVVSPLHAMYLGGVLVPALALVNGQTIVQQRAVEHVDYIHVELDSHDIIFAEGAATETFLDDDSRGMFHNAHEYEALYPDAPRAPALYCAPRVEEGDILEAIRRRLAA
;
A
#
# COMPACT_ATOMS: atom_id res chain seq x y z
N MET A 1 -28.06 16.27 28.82
CA MET A 1 -26.86 15.83 29.58
C MET A 1 -25.71 16.78 29.27
N SER A 2 -24.86 17.11 30.25
CA SER A 2 -23.61 17.86 30.01
C SER A 2 -22.47 16.85 29.97
N SER A 3 -21.63 16.84 28.94
CA SER A 3 -20.49 15.91 28.92
C SER A 3 -19.60 16.18 30.14
N SER A 4 -19.33 15.10 30.90
CA SER A 4 -18.39 15.13 32.01
C SER A 4 -16.99 14.67 31.55
N LEU A 5 -16.96 13.93 30.44
CA LEU A 5 -15.76 13.41 29.81
C LEU A 5 -15.17 14.41 28.82
N ASN A 6 -13.88 14.70 28.97
CA ASN A 6 -13.12 15.59 28.07
C ASN A 6 -11.89 14.89 27.45
N ALA A 7 -11.56 13.69 27.89
CA ALA A 7 -10.50 12.83 27.36
C ALA A 7 -10.71 11.43 27.92
N PHE A 8 -10.21 10.41 27.23
CA PHE A 8 -10.23 9.03 27.64
C PHE A 8 -8.94 8.63 28.36
N THR A 9 -9.04 7.59 29.18
CA THR A 9 -8.00 6.97 29.98
C THR A 9 -7.65 5.63 29.35
N GLU A 10 -6.44 5.52 28.82
CA GLU A 10 -5.99 4.29 28.18
C GLU A 10 -6.04 3.08 29.12
N GLY A 11 -6.54 1.95 28.61
CA GLY A 11 -6.73 0.73 29.37
C GLY A 11 -8.09 0.61 30.07
N ASP A 12 -8.86 1.70 30.16
CA ASP A 12 -10.28 1.65 30.51
C ASP A 12 -11.11 1.14 29.31
N LEU A 13 -12.38 0.83 29.57
CA LEU A 13 -13.35 0.43 28.55
C LEU A 13 -14.26 1.63 28.24
N VAL A 14 -14.77 1.66 27.02
CA VAL A 14 -15.82 2.58 26.61
C VAL A 14 -16.99 1.75 26.11
N ILE A 15 -18.19 2.08 26.60
CA ILE A 15 -19.44 1.47 26.14
C ILE A 15 -20.28 2.49 25.39
N SER A 16 -20.94 2.05 24.33
CA SER A 16 -21.94 2.85 23.64
C SER A 16 -23.32 2.58 24.24
N ILE A 17 -24.01 3.65 24.60
CA ILE A 17 -25.33 3.64 25.21
C ILE A 17 -26.30 4.39 24.30
N VAL A 18 -27.39 3.72 23.95
CA VAL A 18 -28.46 4.28 23.12
C VAL A 18 -29.70 4.44 24.02
N GLY A 19 -30.21 5.67 24.12
CA GLY A 19 -31.28 6.06 25.04
C GLY A 19 -31.00 7.42 25.70
N ASP A 20 -31.92 7.90 26.54
CA ASP A 20 -31.76 9.17 27.26
C ASP A 20 -31.68 9.03 28.79
N GLY A 21 -31.90 7.83 29.35
CA GLY A 21 -31.73 7.56 30.78
C GLY A 21 -32.55 8.44 31.73
N ASP A 22 -33.55 9.16 31.24
CA ASP A 22 -34.26 10.18 32.01
C ASP A 22 -35.36 9.60 32.91
N ASP A 23 -35.53 8.26 32.95
CA ASP A 23 -36.57 7.52 33.72
C ASP A 23 -37.98 8.09 33.52
N SER A 24 -38.19 8.79 32.41
CA SER A 24 -39.35 9.64 32.19
C SER A 24 -40.58 8.84 31.78
N GLY A 25 -40.38 7.57 31.41
CA GLY A 25 -41.41 6.69 30.83
C GLY A 25 -41.93 7.20 29.49
N THR A 26 -41.24 8.16 28.85
CA THR A 26 -41.60 8.72 27.55
C THR A 26 -40.83 8.08 26.39
N TYR A 27 -39.69 7.44 26.68
CA TYR A 27 -38.93 6.67 25.70
C TYR A 27 -39.63 5.33 25.42
N THR A 28 -39.88 5.04 24.15
CA THR A 28 -40.51 3.80 23.69
C THR A 28 -39.68 3.16 22.59
N ASP A 29 -39.90 1.87 22.38
CA ASP A 29 -39.30 1.12 21.27
C ASP A 29 -39.36 1.86 19.93
N ASN A 30 -38.28 1.75 19.17
CA ASN A 30 -37.98 2.37 17.89
C ASN A 30 -38.05 3.91 17.84
N GLN A 31 -37.62 4.59 18.90
CA GLN A 31 -37.50 6.06 18.91
C GLN A 31 -36.05 6.50 18.68
N ALA A 32 -35.84 7.59 17.96
CA ALA A 32 -34.51 8.18 17.83
C ALA A 32 -33.98 8.62 19.20
N SER A 33 -32.70 8.39 19.46
CA SER A 33 -32.03 8.78 20.70
C SER A 33 -30.60 9.26 20.46
N PRO A 34 -30.08 10.10 21.36
CA PRO A 34 -28.65 10.37 21.39
C PRO A 34 -27.85 9.07 21.62
N ILE A 35 -26.64 9.03 21.07
CA ILE A 35 -25.64 8.02 21.42
C ILE A 35 -24.74 8.65 22.50
N THR A 36 -24.57 7.94 23.61
CA THR A 36 -23.68 8.34 24.71
C THR A 36 -22.55 7.33 24.80
N LEU A 37 -21.31 7.82 24.80
CA LEU A 37 -20.13 7.03 25.13
C LEU A 37 -19.87 7.19 26.62
N GLU A 38 -19.92 6.08 27.37
CA GLU A 38 -19.57 6.06 28.79
C GLU A 38 -18.24 5.32 28.96
N GLU A 39 -17.26 6.01 29.54
CA GLU A 39 -16.00 5.42 29.95
C GLU A 39 -16.16 4.76 31.33
N ILE A 40 -15.66 3.54 31.45
CA ILE A 40 -15.70 2.73 32.65
C ILE A 40 -14.36 2.01 32.84
N THR A 41 -13.98 1.74 34.08
CA THR A 41 -12.83 0.86 34.36
C THR A 41 -13.14 -0.60 34.00
N THR A 42 -12.12 -1.46 33.87
CA THR A 42 -12.30 -2.89 33.58
C THR A 42 -13.07 -3.67 34.66
N ASP A 43 -13.20 -3.13 35.88
CA ASP A 43 -14.06 -3.65 36.95
C ASP A 43 -15.46 -2.98 37.00
N GLY A 44 -15.82 -2.21 35.97
CA GLY A 44 -17.16 -1.67 35.74
C GLY A 44 -17.50 -0.39 36.52
N GLN A 45 -16.51 0.38 36.98
CA GLN A 45 -16.77 1.67 37.63
C GLN A 45 -16.83 2.79 36.60
N SER A 46 -17.90 3.60 36.63
CA SER A 46 -18.08 4.75 35.74
C SER A 46 -17.02 5.84 35.99
N VAL A 47 -16.38 6.29 34.91
CA VAL A 47 -15.36 7.35 34.90
C VAL A 47 -15.95 8.67 34.39
N GLY A 48 -16.68 8.62 33.28
CA GLY A 48 -17.32 9.79 32.68
C GLY A 48 -18.14 9.45 31.44
N GLU A 49 -18.92 10.42 30.97
CA GLU A 49 -19.79 10.27 29.80
C GLU A 49 -19.66 11.42 28.81
N MET A 50 -19.83 11.10 27.53
CA MET A 50 -19.87 12.02 26.40
C MET A 50 -21.07 11.70 25.50
N VAL A 51 -21.91 12.69 25.25
CA VAL A 51 -22.99 12.56 24.26
C VAL A 51 -22.46 12.99 22.90
N LEU A 52 -22.60 12.13 21.88
CA LEU A 52 -22.18 12.46 20.52
C LEU A 52 -23.00 13.65 19.94
N PRO A 53 -22.44 14.40 18.98
CA PRO A 53 -23.03 15.64 18.50
C PRO A 53 -24.50 15.51 18.08
N GLN A 54 -25.37 16.30 18.71
CA GLN A 54 -26.80 16.36 18.37
C GLN A 54 -27.14 17.55 17.46
N THR A 55 -26.15 18.31 17.00
CA THR A 55 -26.35 19.46 16.11
C THR A 55 -25.33 19.46 14.99
N THR A 56 -25.78 19.65 13.76
CA THR A 56 -24.89 19.88 12.62
C THR A 56 -24.22 21.25 12.77
N THR A 57 -22.90 21.30 12.72
CA THR A 57 -22.11 22.53 12.85
C THR A 57 -21.08 22.64 11.73
N THR A 58 -20.41 23.79 11.62
CA THR A 58 -19.29 23.97 10.69
C THR A 58 -18.06 24.35 11.49
N VAL A 59 -17.03 23.51 11.45
CA VAL A 59 -15.74 23.69 12.13
C VAL A 59 -14.68 23.81 11.05
N ASP A 60 -13.94 24.93 11.02
CA ASP A 60 -12.85 25.19 10.06
C ASP A 60 -13.19 24.97 8.58
N GLY A 61 -14.45 25.17 8.20
CA GLY A 61 -14.94 24.99 6.82
C GLY A 61 -15.36 23.55 6.48
N THR A 62 -15.29 22.63 7.44
CA THR A 62 -15.86 21.27 7.41
C THR A 62 -17.24 21.28 8.04
N THR A 63 -18.19 20.53 7.48
CA THR A 63 -19.51 20.36 8.10
C THR A 63 -19.49 19.10 8.96
N GLU A 64 -19.69 19.27 10.26
CA GLU A 64 -19.87 18.21 11.24
C GLU A 64 -21.35 17.92 11.40
N TYR A 65 -21.77 16.66 11.28
CA TYR A 65 -23.19 16.31 11.27
C TYR A 65 -23.68 15.83 12.64
N ALA A 66 -24.95 16.11 12.94
CA ALA A 66 -25.59 15.47 14.08
C ALA A 66 -25.63 13.95 13.87
N ILE A 67 -25.39 13.16 14.91
CA ILE A 67 -25.43 11.69 14.89
C ILE A 67 -26.34 11.17 16.01
N SER A 68 -27.26 10.29 15.66
CA SER A 68 -28.20 9.65 16.60
C SER A 68 -28.29 8.14 16.35
N GLY A 69 -28.74 7.39 17.34
CA GLY A 69 -29.12 5.97 17.24
C GLY A 69 -30.63 5.79 17.42
N GLU A 70 -31.12 4.55 17.41
CA GLU A 70 -32.50 4.18 17.68
C GLU A 70 -32.62 3.32 18.96
N TYR A 71 -33.31 3.88 19.95
CA TYR A 71 -33.68 3.10 21.13
C TYR A 71 -34.67 2.01 20.73
N GLY A 72 -34.35 0.75 21.04
CA GLY A 72 -35.09 -0.43 20.56
C GLY A 72 -34.61 -1.03 19.23
N SER A 73 -33.45 -0.62 18.71
CA SER A 73 -32.75 -1.40 17.67
C SER A 73 -31.63 -2.24 18.28
N SER A 74 -31.62 -3.56 18.04
CA SER A 74 -30.61 -4.49 18.59
C SER A 74 -29.36 -4.67 17.72
N SER A 75 -29.29 -4.03 16.55
CA SER A 75 -28.22 -4.27 15.56
C SER A 75 -27.43 -3.03 15.16
N GLU A 76 -27.35 -2.01 16.01
CA GLU A 76 -26.57 -0.80 15.76
C GLU A 76 -25.70 -0.47 16.96
N GLY A 77 -24.84 0.55 16.82
CA GLY A 77 -24.05 1.08 17.93
C GLY A 77 -22.87 0.20 18.30
N ALA A 78 -22.41 -0.69 17.41
CA ALA A 78 -21.11 -1.32 17.60
C ALA A 78 -20.04 -0.24 17.69
N LEU A 79 -19.17 -0.39 18.67
CA LEU A 79 -18.10 0.54 19.00
C LEU A 79 -16.80 -0.21 18.82
N GLU A 80 -15.89 0.35 18.03
CA GLU A 80 -14.62 -0.28 17.72
C GLU A 80 -13.47 0.70 17.98
N LEU A 81 -12.34 0.15 18.43
CA LEU A 81 -11.08 0.88 18.52
C LEU A 81 -10.38 0.80 17.15
N SER A 82 -9.86 1.92 16.66
CA SER A 82 -9.07 1.95 15.43
C SER A 82 -7.90 0.96 15.52
N ALA A 83 -7.49 0.38 14.40
CA ALA A 83 -6.42 -0.63 14.42
C ALA A 83 -5.08 -0.06 14.92
N ASP A 84 -4.88 1.25 14.83
CA ASP A 84 -3.72 1.96 15.40
C ASP A 84 -3.89 2.38 16.87
N GLY A 85 -5.04 2.10 17.48
CA GLY A 85 -5.35 2.35 18.89
C GLY A 85 -5.65 3.80 19.26
N LYS A 86 -5.78 4.71 18.28
CA LYS A 86 -5.83 6.16 18.54
C LYS A 86 -7.22 6.78 18.58
N SER A 87 -8.23 6.11 18.06
CA SER A 87 -9.60 6.64 18.05
C SER A 87 -10.66 5.55 18.16
N LEU A 88 -11.84 5.94 18.64
CA LEU A 88 -13.03 5.11 18.63
C LEU A 88 -13.89 5.46 17.43
N VAL A 89 -14.38 4.45 16.71
CA VAL A 89 -15.29 4.64 15.60
C VAL A 89 -16.65 4.01 15.88
N ILE A 90 -17.71 4.73 15.48
CA ILE A 90 -19.09 4.29 15.65
C ILE A 90 -19.98 4.84 14.53
N GLY A 91 -20.89 3.99 14.03
CA GLY A 91 -21.88 4.35 13.02
C GLY A 91 -23.20 4.82 13.63
N GLY A 92 -23.87 5.76 12.96
CA GLY A 92 -25.21 6.22 13.33
C GLY A 92 -25.95 6.93 12.20
N TYR A 93 -26.98 7.70 12.57
CA TYR A 93 -27.86 8.38 11.62
C TYR A 93 -27.70 9.89 11.69
N GLY A 94 -27.53 10.51 10.52
CA GLY A 94 -27.18 11.92 10.35
C GLY A 94 -28.30 12.91 10.60
N ILE A 95 -28.92 12.84 11.77
CA ILE A 95 -30.03 13.70 12.17
C ILE A 95 -30.09 13.82 13.69
N ASN A 96 -30.51 14.98 14.17
CA ASN A 96 -30.82 15.19 15.58
C ASN A 96 -32.03 14.33 16.02
N ALA A 97 -31.92 13.64 17.16
CA ALA A 97 -32.95 12.71 17.63
C ALA A 97 -34.31 13.38 17.84
N ALA A 98 -34.34 14.53 18.52
CA ALA A 98 -35.58 15.29 18.76
C ALA A 98 -36.23 15.78 17.45
N THR A 99 -35.41 16.13 16.46
CA THR A 99 -35.85 16.57 15.12
C THR A 99 -36.49 15.41 14.36
N TYR A 100 -35.92 14.21 14.46
CA TYR A 100 -36.53 13.01 13.88
C TYR A 100 -37.87 12.69 14.56
N ASN A 101 -37.88 12.61 15.90
CA ASN A 101 -39.06 12.25 16.69
C ASN A 101 -40.23 13.25 16.50
N ALA A 102 -39.94 14.53 16.25
CA ALA A 102 -40.96 15.53 15.94
C ALA A 102 -41.55 15.41 14.51
N GLY A 103 -40.76 14.92 13.54
CA GLY A 103 -41.20 14.76 12.15
C GLY A 103 -41.92 13.43 11.88
N GLY A 104 -41.44 12.34 12.47
CA GLY A 104 -42.00 10.99 12.37
C GLY A 104 -42.14 10.45 10.94
N ALA A 105 -42.94 9.39 10.79
CA ALA A 105 -43.12 8.66 9.52
C ALA A 105 -43.63 9.50 8.34
N ALA A 106 -44.34 10.60 8.60
CA ALA A 106 -44.84 11.48 7.55
C ALA A 106 -43.71 12.23 6.82
N VAL A 107 -42.58 12.47 7.49
CA VAL A 107 -41.42 13.19 6.94
C VAL A 107 -40.34 12.24 6.44
N TYR A 108 -40.08 11.16 7.19
CA TYR A 108 -38.93 10.26 6.97
C TYR A 108 -39.32 8.89 6.40
N GLY A 109 -40.61 8.64 6.19
CA GLY A 109 -41.13 7.41 5.56
C GLY A 109 -41.39 6.26 6.54
N ASP A 110 -40.68 6.22 7.68
CA ASP A 110 -40.89 5.27 8.76
C ASP A 110 -40.84 6.02 10.12
N ALA A 111 -41.45 5.46 11.17
CA ALA A 111 -41.40 6.01 12.52
C ALA A 111 -40.13 5.58 13.28
N ARG A 112 -39.40 4.62 12.71
CA ARG A 112 -38.18 4.01 13.23
C ARG A 112 -37.00 4.61 12.46
N LEU A 113 -36.12 5.32 13.16
CA LEU A 113 -34.95 5.99 12.60
C LEU A 113 -34.09 5.01 11.81
N ALA A 114 -33.92 3.79 12.33
CA ALA A 114 -33.09 2.78 11.75
C ALA A 114 -33.61 2.26 10.39
N GLN A 115 -34.91 2.42 10.15
CA GLN A 115 -35.58 2.04 8.90
C GLN A 115 -35.86 3.23 7.98
N SER A 116 -35.39 4.43 8.35
CA SER A 116 -35.45 5.60 7.48
C SER A 116 -34.62 5.40 6.21
N THR A 117 -35.04 6.05 5.12
CA THR A 117 -34.32 5.92 3.85
C THR A 117 -33.08 6.80 3.79
N SER A 118 -31.98 6.26 3.26
CA SER A 118 -30.78 7.03 2.89
C SER A 118 -30.78 7.44 1.41
N LEU A 119 -31.84 7.14 0.66
CA LEU A 119 -31.92 7.44 -0.77
C LEU A 119 -32.39 8.88 -1.01
N THR A 120 -31.56 9.66 -1.70
CA THR A 120 -31.93 11.00 -2.16
C THR A 120 -32.98 10.96 -3.27
N GLY A 121 -33.80 12.01 -3.39
CA GLY A 121 -34.78 12.15 -4.48
C GLY A 121 -36.05 11.31 -4.32
N THR A 122 -36.25 10.67 -3.17
CA THR A 122 -37.51 10.03 -2.82
C THR A 122 -38.54 11.06 -2.33
N GLN A 123 -39.79 10.64 -2.09
CA GLN A 123 -40.83 11.51 -1.52
C GLN A 123 -40.61 11.84 -0.04
N TYR A 124 -39.64 11.19 0.62
CA TYR A 124 -39.30 11.36 2.02
C TYR A 124 -37.94 12.03 2.17
N THR A 125 -37.69 12.63 3.33
CA THR A 125 -36.39 13.23 3.63
C THR A 125 -35.37 12.13 3.88
N ALA A 126 -34.29 12.11 3.10
CA ALA A 126 -33.21 11.14 3.26
C ALA A 126 -32.40 11.42 4.53
N VAL A 127 -32.14 10.37 5.31
CA VAL A 127 -31.29 10.41 6.49
C VAL A 127 -29.96 9.73 6.14
N PRO A 128 -28.84 10.48 6.05
CA PRO A 128 -27.55 9.86 5.75
C PRO A 128 -27.11 8.96 6.90
N ARG A 129 -26.23 8.01 6.61
CA ARG A 129 -25.49 7.26 7.63
C ARG A 129 -24.22 8.06 7.94
N VAL A 130 -23.91 8.23 9.22
CA VAL A 130 -22.80 9.07 9.70
C VAL A 130 -21.84 8.20 10.47
N ILE A 131 -20.56 8.47 10.29
CA ILE A 131 -19.48 7.86 11.04
C ILE A 131 -18.99 8.92 12.01
N ALA A 132 -18.90 8.58 13.30
CA ALA A 132 -18.19 9.37 14.28
C ALA A 132 -16.83 8.73 14.54
N ASP A 133 -15.76 9.51 14.35
CA ASP A 133 -14.38 9.18 14.70
C ASP A 133 -13.97 10.03 15.90
N VAL A 134 -13.67 9.37 17.03
CA VAL A 134 -13.54 10.00 18.35
C VAL A 134 -12.12 9.78 18.88
N SER A 135 -11.35 10.86 18.92
CA SER A 135 -9.96 10.84 19.42
C SER A 135 -9.89 10.72 20.95
N TYR A 136 -8.72 10.34 21.47
CA TYR A 136 -8.46 10.24 22.91
C TYR A 136 -8.79 11.51 23.70
N ASP A 137 -8.63 12.70 23.10
CA ASP A 137 -8.90 13.99 23.74
C ASP A 137 -10.38 14.39 23.69
N GLY A 138 -11.25 13.45 23.32
CA GLY A 138 -12.68 13.69 23.21
C GLY A 138 -13.09 14.51 21.99
N THR A 139 -12.17 14.82 21.06
CA THR A 139 -12.52 15.42 19.79
C THR A 139 -13.31 14.42 18.95
N VAL A 140 -14.42 14.89 18.36
CA VAL A 140 -15.33 14.09 17.55
C VAL A 140 -15.39 14.64 16.14
N ASP A 141 -15.00 13.84 15.15
CA ASP A 141 -15.22 14.09 13.72
C ASP A 141 -16.45 13.29 13.25
N THR A 142 -17.40 13.99 12.66
CA THR A 142 -18.66 13.49 12.10
C THR A 142 -18.89 14.01 10.68
N SER A 143 -17.80 14.39 10.00
CA SER A 143 -17.84 14.97 8.66
C SER A 143 -18.13 13.94 7.58
N THR A 144 -17.91 12.66 7.87
CA THR A 144 -18.15 11.54 6.95
C THR A 144 -19.63 11.11 6.97
N THR A 145 -20.36 11.40 5.89
CA THR A 145 -21.81 11.16 5.82
C THR A 145 -22.27 10.55 4.51
N VAL A 146 -22.66 9.29 4.50
CA VAL A 146 -22.94 8.55 3.27
C VAL A 146 -24.43 8.37 2.99
N TYR A 147 -24.79 8.56 1.72
CA TYR A 147 -26.10 8.25 1.16
C TYR A 147 -26.02 7.01 0.26
N GLY A 148 -27.16 6.39 -0.04
CA GLY A 148 -27.21 5.26 -0.97
C GLY A 148 -26.82 3.91 -0.36
N VAL A 149 -26.40 3.89 0.90
CA VAL A 149 -26.13 2.67 1.68
C VAL A 149 -27.18 2.45 2.75
N PHE A 150 -27.42 1.19 3.09
CA PHE A 150 -28.32 0.75 4.15
C PHE A 150 -29.71 1.39 4.04
N ASN A 151 -30.27 1.36 2.82
CA ASN A 151 -31.30 2.29 2.35
C ASN A 151 -32.68 2.23 3.03
N THR A 152 -32.92 1.28 3.94
CA THR A 152 -34.08 1.20 4.86
C THR A 152 -33.74 0.36 6.11
N ASN A 153 -32.48 0.32 6.52
CA ASN A 153 -32.02 -0.53 7.63
C ASN A 153 -30.67 -0.01 8.17
N ASN A 154 -30.04 -0.75 9.09
CA ASN A 154 -29.02 -0.24 9.99
C ASN A 154 -27.62 -0.20 9.37
N ILE A 155 -26.90 0.87 9.68
CA ILE A 155 -25.44 0.81 9.81
C ILE A 155 -25.14 0.09 11.12
N ARG A 156 -24.31 -0.94 11.08
CA ARG A 156 -24.11 -1.84 12.22
C ARG A 156 -22.76 -1.62 12.89
N SER A 157 -21.69 -1.62 12.11
CA SER A 157 -20.31 -1.47 12.57
C SER A 157 -19.47 -0.66 11.58
N VAL A 158 -18.38 -0.12 12.10
CA VAL A 158 -17.41 0.73 11.41
C VAL A 158 -16.02 0.33 11.87
N ALA A 159 -15.12 0.01 10.94
CA ALA A 159 -13.71 -0.24 11.21
C ALA A 159 -12.83 0.80 10.50
N THR A 160 -11.70 1.16 11.10
CA THR A 160 -10.68 2.02 10.47
C THR A 160 -9.28 1.62 10.96
N VAL A 161 -8.26 1.96 10.15
CA VAL A 161 -6.88 1.92 10.61
C VAL A 161 -6.56 3.14 11.46
N ASP A 162 -6.83 4.34 10.93
CA ASP A 162 -6.31 5.61 11.45
C ASP A 162 -7.24 6.82 11.18
N GLY A 163 -8.49 6.56 10.80
CA GLY A 163 -9.47 7.60 10.48
C GLY A 163 -9.37 8.16 9.05
N THR A 164 -8.44 7.71 8.20
CA THR A 164 -8.34 8.22 6.81
C THR A 164 -9.35 7.59 5.84
N SER A 165 -9.74 6.34 6.12
CA SER A 165 -10.83 5.63 5.46
C SER A 165 -11.52 4.69 6.43
N PHE A 166 -12.76 4.34 6.12
CA PHE A 166 -13.64 3.56 6.98
C PHE A 166 -14.25 2.41 6.19
N TYR A 167 -14.36 1.25 6.82
CA TYR A 167 -15.14 0.13 6.35
C TYR A 167 -16.42 0.05 7.17
N ILE A 168 -17.58 0.14 6.51
CA ILE A 168 -18.87 0.11 7.19
C ILE A 168 -19.64 -1.14 6.78
N ALA A 169 -20.25 -1.80 7.77
CA ALA A 169 -21.09 -2.97 7.56
C ALA A 169 -22.54 -2.68 7.91
N GLY A 170 -23.46 -3.31 7.17
CA GLY A 170 -24.85 -3.27 7.55
C GLY A 170 -25.83 -3.83 6.54
N GLN A 171 -27.09 -3.48 6.73
CA GLN A 171 -28.20 -4.03 5.96
C GLN A 171 -28.95 -2.92 5.22
N GLY A 172 -29.41 -3.23 4.01
CA GLY A 172 -30.34 -2.45 3.21
C GLY A 172 -31.58 -3.28 2.88
N VAL A 173 -32.27 -2.97 1.78
CA VAL A 173 -33.36 -3.82 1.29
C VAL A 173 -32.78 -5.14 0.77
N LYS A 174 -33.29 -6.25 1.31
CA LYS A 174 -32.84 -7.59 0.91
C LYS A 174 -32.88 -7.78 -0.60
N GLY A 175 -31.71 -8.02 -1.19
CA GLY A 175 -31.56 -8.31 -2.62
C GLY A 175 -31.25 -7.10 -3.51
N ASP A 176 -30.96 -5.94 -2.93
CA ASP A 176 -30.34 -4.81 -3.66
C ASP A 176 -28.88 -4.58 -3.27
N ASP A 177 -28.23 -3.62 -3.93
CA ASP A 177 -26.81 -3.31 -3.75
C ASP A 177 -26.54 -2.33 -2.58
N THR A 178 -27.50 -2.09 -1.68
CA THR A 178 -27.37 -1.13 -0.56
C THR A 178 -27.06 -1.79 0.79
N GLN A 179 -26.68 -3.06 0.78
CA GLN A 179 -26.36 -3.89 1.94
C GLN A 179 -24.93 -4.41 1.81
N GLY A 180 -24.39 -4.99 2.89
CA GLY A 180 -23.07 -5.62 2.89
C GLY A 180 -22.01 -4.71 3.50
N VAL A 181 -20.85 -4.65 2.85
CA VAL A 181 -19.67 -3.92 3.32
C VAL A 181 -19.29 -2.85 2.30
N PHE A 182 -19.04 -1.64 2.78
CA PHE A 182 -18.63 -0.51 1.96
C PHE A 182 -17.36 0.15 2.51
N GLU A 183 -16.52 0.66 1.62
CA GLU A 183 -15.42 1.55 1.95
C GLU A 183 -15.87 3.00 1.79
N VAL A 184 -15.42 3.87 2.68
CA VAL A 184 -15.76 5.28 2.72
C VAL A 184 -14.50 6.06 3.11
N SER A 185 -14.04 6.95 2.25
CA SER A 185 -12.96 7.88 2.61
C SER A 185 -13.45 8.95 3.59
N ASP A 186 -12.54 9.47 4.40
CA ASP A 186 -12.85 10.57 5.33
C ASP A 186 -13.43 11.80 4.62
N GLY A 187 -14.49 12.37 5.21
CA GLY A 187 -15.29 13.48 4.69
C GLY A 187 -16.10 13.17 3.43
N ALA A 188 -16.14 11.91 2.97
CA ALA A 188 -16.88 11.54 1.77
C ALA A 188 -18.40 11.50 2.01
N ASN A 189 -19.16 11.65 0.92
CA ASN A 189 -20.62 11.55 0.93
C ASN A 189 -21.22 10.37 0.16
N THR A 190 -20.34 9.55 -0.40
CA THR A 190 -20.64 8.31 -1.12
C THR A 190 -19.75 7.21 -0.59
N ALA A 191 -20.22 5.98 -0.74
CA ALA A 191 -19.48 4.78 -0.32
C ALA A 191 -19.22 3.87 -1.52
N THR A 192 -18.07 3.20 -1.52
CA THR A 192 -17.69 2.20 -2.51
C THR A 192 -18.10 0.81 -2.01
N ALA A 193 -18.94 0.09 -2.75
CA ALA A 193 -19.34 -1.27 -2.36
C ALA A 193 -18.14 -2.24 -2.48
N ILE A 194 -17.75 -2.83 -1.34
CA ILE A 194 -16.77 -3.91 -1.27
C ILE A 194 -17.48 -5.25 -1.49
N ASP A 195 -18.63 -5.42 -0.84
CA ASP A 195 -19.47 -6.61 -0.94
C ASP A 195 -20.93 -6.23 -0.70
N THR A 196 -21.84 -6.92 -1.37
CA THR A 196 -23.29 -6.71 -1.26
C THR A 196 -24.02 -7.88 -0.61
N SER A 197 -23.32 -8.70 0.16
CA SER A 197 -23.90 -9.83 0.90
C SER A 197 -24.97 -9.37 1.89
N THR A 198 -25.99 -10.21 2.10
CA THR A 198 -27.05 -9.91 3.07
C THR A 198 -26.57 -10.12 4.48
N ASP A 199 -27.09 -9.30 5.39
CA ASP A 199 -27.00 -9.53 6.83
C ASP A 199 -25.54 -9.53 7.37
N ALA A 200 -24.65 -8.72 6.78
CA ALA A 200 -23.36 -8.38 7.38
C ALA A 200 -23.56 -7.72 8.76
N ARG A 201 -22.79 -8.14 9.77
CA ARG A 201 -22.93 -7.76 11.18
C ARG A 201 -21.86 -6.76 11.60
N GLU A 202 -20.64 -7.24 11.65
CA GLU A 202 -19.48 -6.51 12.16
C GLU A 202 -18.31 -6.68 11.19
N VAL A 203 -17.54 -5.62 11.01
CA VAL A 203 -16.26 -5.62 10.31
C VAL A 203 -15.18 -5.19 11.28
N GLU A 204 -13.99 -5.76 11.18
CA GLU A 204 -12.85 -5.38 12.01
C GLU A 204 -11.58 -5.45 11.15
N ILE A 205 -10.60 -4.60 11.43
CA ILE A 205 -9.28 -4.66 10.79
C ILE A 205 -8.29 -5.29 11.75
N VAL A 206 -7.79 -6.47 11.40
CA VAL A 206 -6.82 -7.22 12.21
C VAL A 206 -5.59 -7.51 11.34
N ASN A 207 -4.42 -7.06 11.78
CA ASN A 207 -3.15 -7.24 11.05
C ASN A 207 -3.21 -6.77 9.58
N GLY A 208 -3.88 -5.65 9.32
CA GLY A 208 -4.05 -5.08 7.98
C GLY A 208 -5.03 -5.82 7.06
N GLN A 209 -5.73 -6.84 7.59
CA GLN A 209 -6.76 -7.59 6.88
C GLN A 209 -8.15 -7.18 7.38
N LEU A 210 -9.09 -7.04 6.45
CA LEU A 210 -10.48 -6.76 6.76
C LEU A 210 -11.26 -8.07 6.95
N TYR A 211 -11.85 -8.24 8.12
CA TYR A 211 -12.74 -9.34 8.43
C TYR A 211 -14.20 -8.89 8.45
N VAL A 212 -15.12 -9.84 8.28
CA VAL A 212 -16.56 -9.59 8.36
C VAL A 212 -17.29 -10.77 8.99
N SER A 213 -18.19 -10.48 9.93
CA SER A 213 -19.17 -11.42 10.46
C SER A 213 -20.50 -11.32 9.72
N ARG A 214 -21.18 -12.46 9.51
CA ARG A 214 -22.47 -12.55 8.84
C ARG A 214 -23.39 -13.52 9.57
N ASP A 215 -24.65 -13.13 9.76
CA ASP A 215 -25.72 -14.04 10.20
C ASP A 215 -26.92 -13.96 9.25
N SER A 216 -26.96 -14.89 8.28
CA SER A 216 -27.79 -14.80 7.07
C SER A 216 -28.87 -15.87 6.97
N THR A 217 -29.88 -15.58 6.16
CA THR A 217 -31.07 -16.40 5.92
C THR A 217 -31.05 -17.17 4.59
N GLN A 218 -30.01 -17.02 3.75
CA GLN A 218 -30.00 -17.52 2.37
C GLN A 218 -29.17 -18.81 2.22
N GLY A 219 -29.81 -19.96 2.00
CA GLY A 219 -29.15 -21.28 1.90
C GLY A 219 -28.29 -21.56 0.66
N GLY A 220 -27.37 -20.66 0.27
CA GLY A 220 -26.33 -20.86 -0.76
C GLY A 220 -24.93 -20.46 -0.25
N SER A 221 -23.90 -20.53 -1.11
CA SER A 221 -22.50 -20.15 -0.78
C SER A 221 -22.35 -18.74 -0.19
N ASP A 222 -23.32 -17.86 -0.46
CA ASP A 222 -23.28 -16.44 -0.11
C ASP A 222 -24.14 -16.12 1.13
N GLY A 223 -24.75 -17.12 1.79
CA GLY A 223 -25.74 -16.88 2.85
C GLY A 223 -25.80 -17.87 4.01
N THR A 224 -24.73 -18.61 4.25
CA THR A 224 -24.51 -19.28 5.55
C THR A 224 -23.92 -18.31 6.56
N SER A 225 -24.38 -18.31 7.81
CA SER A 225 -23.77 -17.51 8.88
C SER A 225 -22.28 -17.89 9.05
N ASN A 226 -21.37 -16.91 9.06
CA ASN A 226 -19.93 -17.16 8.98
C ASN A 226 -19.09 -15.96 9.45
N ILE A 227 -17.78 -16.17 9.55
CA ILE A 227 -16.76 -15.13 9.57
C ILE A 227 -15.92 -15.29 8.29
N GLY A 228 -15.65 -14.19 7.59
CA GLY A 228 -14.83 -14.18 6.38
C GLY A 228 -13.78 -13.08 6.38
N THR A 229 -12.80 -13.18 5.48
CA THR A 229 -11.74 -12.19 5.23
C THR A 229 -11.74 -11.74 3.78
N TYR A 230 -11.33 -10.50 3.51
CA TYR A 230 -11.22 -9.96 2.15
C TYR A 230 -9.81 -10.05 1.54
N GLY A 231 -8.89 -10.80 2.18
CA GLY A 231 -7.54 -11.06 1.68
C GLY A 231 -6.45 -10.52 2.62
N THR A 232 -5.21 -10.45 2.13
CA THR A 232 -4.04 -9.99 2.91
C THR A 232 -3.86 -8.47 2.94
N VAL A 233 -4.69 -7.73 2.18
CA VAL A 233 -4.67 -6.26 2.10
C VAL A 233 -6.10 -5.72 2.15
N LEU A 234 -6.24 -4.47 2.60
CA LEU A 234 -7.52 -3.80 2.68
C LEU A 234 -8.14 -3.57 1.29
N PRO A 235 -9.40 -3.98 1.05
CA PRO A 235 -10.01 -3.89 -0.27
C PRO A 235 -10.49 -2.46 -0.56
N VAL A 236 -10.22 -1.94 -1.76
CA VAL A 236 -10.69 -0.61 -2.21
C VAL A 236 -11.74 -0.67 -3.33
N SER A 237 -12.16 -1.88 -3.70
CA SER A 237 -13.18 -2.11 -4.72
C SER A 237 -13.87 -3.44 -4.49
N ARG A 238 -14.93 -3.72 -5.27
CA ARG A 238 -15.77 -4.90 -5.11
C ARG A 238 -14.95 -6.19 -5.17
N THR A 239 -15.03 -7.00 -4.13
CA THR A 239 -14.36 -8.30 -4.00
C THR A 239 -15.29 -9.29 -3.29
N THR A 240 -14.84 -10.52 -3.07
CA THR A 240 -15.61 -11.55 -2.37
C THR A 240 -14.84 -11.98 -1.13
N ALA A 241 -15.50 -12.00 0.03
CA ALA A 241 -14.87 -12.51 1.24
C ALA A 241 -14.66 -14.02 1.13
N GLU A 242 -13.47 -14.48 1.48
CA GLU A 242 -13.19 -15.89 1.72
C GLU A 242 -13.68 -16.25 3.13
N VAL A 243 -14.56 -17.24 3.22
CA VAL A 243 -15.07 -17.73 4.50
C VAL A 243 -13.96 -18.47 5.23
N LEU A 244 -13.76 -18.15 6.52
CA LEU A 244 -12.77 -18.85 7.34
C LEU A 244 -13.08 -20.35 7.38
N PRO A 245 -12.10 -21.23 7.09
CA PRO A 245 -12.37 -22.66 6.98
C PRO A 245 -12.99 -23.21 8.27
N ASN A 246 -14.13 -23.90 8.13
CA ASN A 246 -14.97 -24.48 9.19
C ASN A 246 -15.77 -23.52 10.09
N ILE A 247 -15.70 -22.19 9.89
CA ILE A 247 -16.57 -21.25 10.60
C ILE A 247 -17.74 -20.86 9.69
N ALA A 248 -18.61 -21.83 9.37
CA ALA A 248 -19.72 -21.62 8.45
C ALA A 248 -20.96 -22.48 8.75
N GLY A 249 -22.11 -21.83 8.82
CA GLY A 249 -23.45 -22.42 8.90
C GLY A 249 -23.78 -23.04 10.25
N THR A 250 -23.06 -24.09 10.64
CA THR A 250 -23.40 -24.90 11.81
C THR A 250 -22.18 -25.45 12.53
N VAL A 251 -22.30 -25.69 13.83
CA VAL A 251 -21.29 -26.36 14.66
C VAL A 251 -21.90 -27.49 15.47
N THR A 252 -21.10 -28.46 15.94
CA THR A 252 -21.57 -29.53 16.82
C THR A 252 -21.23 -29.23 18.26
N LEU A 253 -22.23 -29.26 19.15
CA LEU A 253 -22.00 -29.10 20.58
C LEU A 253 -21.32 -30.35 21.14
N SER A 254 -20.16 -30.18 21.77
CA SER A 254 -19.33 -31.26 22.29
C SER A 254 -19.58 -31.52 23.79
N ALA A 255 -20.03 -30.51 24.54
CA ALA A 255 -20.19 -30.59 25.99
C ALA A 255 -21.37 -29.76 26.53
N ALA A 256 -21.99 -30.21 27.61
CA ALA A 256 -23.15 -29.52 28.21
C ALA A 256 -22.79 -28.19 28.90
N GLN A 257 -21.51 -27.97 29.19
CA GLN A 257 -21.00 -26.70 29.74
C GLN A 257 -20.99 -25.59 28.69
N GLU A 258 -21.06 -25.94 27.40
CA GLU A 258 -21.08 -24.98 26.29
C GLU A 258 -22.34 -24.10 26.34
N ASN A 259 -23.50 -24.68 26.67
CA ASN A 259 -24.73 -23.93 26.97
C ASN A 259 -25.71 -24.72 27.86
N THR A 260 -26.16 -24.10 28.96
CA THR A 260 -27.16 -24.67 29.88
C THR A 260 -28.59 -24.77 29.31
N VAL A 261 -28.97 -23.90 28.38
CA VAL A 261 -30.26 -23.91 27.66
C VAL A 261 -30.33 -25.06 26.67
N ASN A 262 -29.21 -25.32 25.98
CA ASN A 262 -29.08 -26.32 24.94
C ASN A 262 -28.35 -27.58 25.39
N ALA A 263 -28.25 -27.84 26.70
CA ALA A 263 -27.57 -29.02 27.23
C ALA A 263 -28.16 -30.35 26.72
N ALA A 264 -29.43 -30.37 26.29
CA ALA A 264 -30.07 -31.52 25.64
C ALA A 264 -29.63 -31.74 24.18
N SER A 265 -28.97 -30.74 23.57
CA SER A 265 -28.47 -30.72 22.21
C SER A 265 -26.99 -31.11 22.11
N VAL A 266 -26.33 -31.46 23.21
CA VAL A 266 -24.96 -31.99 23.20
C VAL A 266 -24.87 -33.23 22.30
N GLY A 267 -23.90 -33.24 21.40
CA GLY A 267 -23.74 -34.23 20.33
C GLY A 267 -24.62 -33.99 19.11
N GLN A 268 -25.37 -32.88 19.06
CA GLN A 268 -26.17 -32.46 17.91
C GLN A 268 -25.58 -31.19 17.28
N THR A 269 -25.92 -30.96 16.02
CA THR A 269 -25.53 -29.78 15.24
C THR A 269 -26.47 -28.61 15.54
N VAL A 270 -25.91 -27.44 15.86
CA VAL A 270 -26.60 -26.16 16.08
C VAL A 270 -26.14 -25.13 15.05
N ASN A 271 -26.97 -24.11 14.80
CA ASN A 271 -26.67 -23.07 13.82
C ASN A 271 -25.81 -21.97 14.44
N LEU A 272 -24.83 -21.49 13.69
CA LEU A 272 -24.02 -20.33 14.09
C LEU A 272 -24.84 -19.04 13.94
N SER A 273 -24.61 -18.09 14.85
CA SER A 273 -25.13 -16.72 14.79
C SER A 273 -24.04 -15.76 15.28
N PRO A 274 -22.92 -15.66 14.54
CA PRO A 274 -21.80 -14.81 14.94
C PRO A 274 -22.23 -13.35 14.79
N GLU A 275 -22.12 -12.59 15.87
CA GLU A 275 -22.41 -11.15 15.87
C GLU A 275 -21.13 -10.33 16.00
N ALA A 276 -20.17 -10.81 16.79
CA ALA A 276 -18.86 -10.18 16.94
C ALA A 276 -17.73 -11.19 17.14
N TYR A 277 -16.47 -10.75 16.98
CA TYR A 277 -15.30 -11.62 17.14
C TYR A 277 -14.08 -10.87 17.67
N PHE A 278 -13.09 -11.63 18.16
CA PHE A 278 -11.82 -11.10 18.68
C PHE A 278 -10.70 -12.11 18.44
N PHE A 279 -9.65 -11.70 17.75
CA PHE A 279 -8.45 -12.52 17.56
C PHE A 279 -7.49 -12.30 18.73
N ALA A 280 -7.34 -13.33 19.59
CA ALA A 280 -6.33 -13.29 20.64
C ALA A 280 -4.92 -13.49 20.08
N ASN A 281 -4.79 -14.28 19.00
CA ASN A 281 -3.58 -14.41 18.19
C ASN A 281 -3.96 -15.05 16.82
N ALA A 282 -2.97 -15.30 15.96
CA ALA A 282 -3.17 -15.89 14.63
C ALA A 282 -3.84 -17.29 14.63
N THR A 283 -3.85 -17.98 15.77
CA THR A 283 -4.37 -19.34 15.94
C THR A 283 -5.50 -19.47 16.95
N THR A 284 -5.92 -18.37 17.60
CA THR A 284 -6.98 -18.38 18.63
C THR A 284 -7.96 -17.25 18.38
N LEU A 285 -9.22 -17.60 18.17
CA LEU A 285 -10.31 -16.69 17.84
C LEU A 285 -11.46 -16.87 18.84
N TYR A 286 -11.99 -15.77 19.36
CA TYR A 286 -13.22 -15.75 20.14
C TYR A 286 -14.35 -15.19 19.29
N VAL A 287 -15.54 -15.79 19.38
CA VAL A 287 -16.72 -15.38 18.62
C VAL A 287 -17.90 -15.22 19.57
N ALA A 288 -18.45 -14.01 19.63
CA ALA A 288 -19.70 -13.73 20.33
C ALA A 288 -20.88 -14.20 19.47
N ASP A 289 -21.58 -15.24 19.94
CA ASP A 289 -22.74 -15.82 19.27
C ASP A 289 -24.03 -15.33 19.94
N SER A 290 -24.99 -14.87 19.14
CA SER A 290 -26.24 -14.30 19.66
C SER A 290 -27.19 -15.35 20.24
N GLY A 291 -26.97 -16.63 19.91
CA GLY A 291 -27.87 -17.74 20.19
C GLY A 291 -29.14 -17.75 19.35
N ASN A 292 -29.42 -16.70 18.58
CA ASN A 292 -30.66 -16.49 17.81
C ASN A 292 -30.39 -16.37 16.29
N PRO A 293 -30.00 -17.47 15.63
CA PRO A 293 -29.61 -17.49 14.23
C PRO A 293 -30.74 -16.97 13.33
N LYS A 294 -30.43 -16.04 12.43
CA LYS A 294 -31.45 -15.47 11.53
C LYS A 294 -32.12 -16.53 10.65
N GLY A 295 -31.39 -17.56 10.24
CA GLY A 295 -31.93 -18.71 9.50
C GLY A 295 -32.96 -19.55 10.29
N GLY A 296 -33.16 -19.26 11.57
CA GLY A 296 -33.98 -20.05 12.49
C GLY A 296 -33.25 -21.30 12.99
N GLY A 297 -33.88 -22.06 13.88
CA GLY A 297 -33.28 -23.25 14.51
C GLY A 297 -32.66 -22.97 15.88
N THR A 298 -31.98 -23.97 16.42
CA THR A 298 -31.28 -23.87 17.71
C THR A 298 -29.90 -23.25 17.47
N GLY A 299 -29.63 -22.08 18.05
CA GLY A 299 -28.29 -21.50 18.11
C GLY A 299 -27.56 -21.87 19.39
N ASP A 300 -26.24 -21.72 19.39
CA ASP A 300 -25.42 -22.01 20.58
C ASP A 300 -25.50 -20.87 21.60
N GLY A 301 -25.21 -19.63 21.23
CA GLY A 301 -25.18 -18.50 22.16
C GLY A 301 -24.02 -18.54 23.16
N GLY A 302 -23.52 -17.37 23.54
CA GLY A 302 -22.37 -17.24 24.44
C GLY A 302 -21.08 -16.91 23.67
N LEU A 303 -19.93 -17.19 24.28
CA LEU A 303 -18.61 -16.85 23.72
C LEU A 303 -17.87 -18.12 23.29
N GLN A 304 -17.78 -18.33 22.00
CA GLN A 304 -17.11 -19.50 21.42
C GLN A 304 -15.60 -19.25 21.32
N LYS A 305 -14.78 -20.22 21.69
CA LYS A 305 -13.34 -20.23 21.47
C LYS A 305 -12.98 -21.21 20.36
N TRP A 306 -12.20 -20.74 19.40
CA TRP A 306 -11.78 -21.49 18.23
C TRP A 306 -10.25 -21.55 18.13
N SER A 307 -9.72 -22.71 17.76
CA SER A 307 -8.30 -22.92 17.47
C SER A 307 -8.06 -23.21 15.99
N TYR A 308 -7.00 -22.63 15.42
CA TYR A 308 -6.59 -22.92 14.05
C TYR A 308 -5.59 -24.08 14.02
N VAL A 309 -6.02 -25.23 13.51
CA VAL A 309 -5.23 -26.48 13.48
C VAL A 309 -5.36 -27.15 12.12
N ASP A 310 -4.22 -27.57 11.54
CA ASP A 310 -4.15 -28.29 10.25
C ASP A 310 -4.86 -27.59 9.08
N GLY A 311 -4.82 -26.26 9.05
CA GLY A 311 -5.39 -25.46 7.97
C GLY A 311 -6.86 -25.11 8.12
N ALA A 312 -7.48 -25.41 9.27
CA ALA A 312 -8.87 -25.06 9.53
C ALA A 312 -9.14 -24.67 10.99
N TRP A 313 -10.21 -23.92 11.23
CA TRP A 313 -10.66 -23.57 12.57
C TRP A 313 -11.48 -24.71 13.19
N HIS A 314 -11.32 -24.93 14.49
CA HIS A 314 -12.06 -25.92 15.26
C HIS A 314 -12.64 -25.24 16.49
N LEU A 315 -13.93 -25.46 16.77
CA LEU A 315 -14.54 -25.02 18.01
C LEU A 315 -13.95 -25.86 19.14
N ASP A 316 -13.25 -25.23 20.07
CA ASP A 316 -12.72 -25.89 21.26
C ASP A 316 -13.82 -26.02 22.32
N TYR A 317 -14.51 -24.92 22.62
CA TYR A 317 -15.64 -24.85 23.56
C TYR A 317 -16.36 -23.49 23.48
N THR A 318 -17.53 -23.42 24.13
CA THR A 318 -18.30 -22.19 24.33
C THR A 318 -18.38 -21.86 25.82
N LEU A 319 -18.12 -20.61 26.18
CA LEU A 319 -18.29 -20.09 27.54
C LEU A 319 -19.67 -19.45 27.67
N SER A 320 -20.45 -19.89 28.66
CA SER A 320 -21.79 -19.34 28.92
C SER A 320 -22.16 -19.21 30.41
N THR A 321 -21.35 -19.78 31.31
CA THR A 321 -21.58 -19.70 32.76
C THR A 321 -21.58 -18.25 33.23
N GLY A 322 -22.64 -17.82 33.92
CA GLY A 322 -22.80 -16.44 34.40
C GLY A 322 -23.68 -15.55 33.52
N LEU A 323 -23.88 -15.88 32.24
CA LEU A 323 -24.73 -15.09 31.33
C LEU A 323 -26.23 -15.24 31.58
N ASN A 324 -26.64 -16.30 32.30
CA ASN A 324 -28.05 -16.65 32.53
C ASN A 324 -28.87 -16.76 31.23
N LEU A 325 -28.31 -17.46 30.24
CA LEU A 325 -28.94 -17.65 28.92
C LEU A 325 -30.38 -18.17 29.04
N VAL A 326 -31.25 -17.67 28.19
CA VAL A 326 -32.63 -18.14 28.01
C VAL A 326 -32.85 -18.64 26.58
N SER A 327 -33.88 -19.46 26.38
CA SER A 327 -34.32 -19.88 25.04
C SER A 327 -34.78 -18.68 24.21
N ASN A 328 -34.53 -18.70 22.90
CA ASN A 328 -35.02 -17.68 21.94
C ASN A 328 -36.56 -17.55 21.93
N SER A 329 -37.27 -18.54 22.47
CA SER A 329 -38.73 -18.53 22.63
C SER A 329 -39.21 -18.01 23.99
N ALA A 330 -38.30 -17.58 24.88
CA ALA A 330 -38.65 -16.92 26.12
C ALA A 330 -39.37 -15.58 25.86
N SER A 331 -39.95 -14.98 26.90
CA SER A 331 -40.61 -13.68 26.77
C SER A 331 -39.66 -12.50 26.85
N SER A 332 -38.49 -12.69 27.47
CA SER A 332 -37.48 -11.68 27.75
C SER A 332 -36.20 -12.36 28.25
N GLY A 333 -35.04 -11.74 28.02
CA GLY A 333 -33.76 -12.14 28.62
C GLY A 333 -32.62 -12.23 27.62
N THR A 334 -31.47 -12.71 28.09
CA THR A 334 -30.23 -12.87 27.30
C THR A 334 -30.24 -14.17 26.50
N THR A 335 -30.07 -14.11 25.18
CA THR A 335 -29.94 -15.31 24.32
C THR A 335 -28.48 -15.64 24.00
N GLY A 336 -27.59 -14.65 24.08
CA GLY A 336 -26.17 -14.79 23.75
C GLY A 336 -25.44 -13.47 23.92
N LEU A 337 -24.43 -13.23 23.10
CA LEU A 337 -23.59 -12.02 23.14
C LEU A 337 -23.61 -11.29 21.80
N ILE A 338 -23.45 -9.96 21.86
CA ILE A 338 -23.19 -9.06 20.73
C ILE A 338 -22.11 -8.06 21.15
N SER A 339 -21.29 -7.62 20.18
CA SER A 339 -20.09 -6.80 20.42
C SER A 339 -19.08 -7.47 21.36
N LEU A 340 -17.80 -7.46 20.98
CA LEU A 340 -16.76 -8.13 21.72
C LEU A 340 -15.46 -7.32 21.62
N THR A 341 -14.80 -7.12 22.75
CA THR A 341 -13.43 -6.63 22.79
C THR A 341 -12.63 -7.43 23.81
N GLY A 342 -11.31 -7.43 23.69
CA GLY A 342 -10.46 -8.17 24.61
C GLY A 342 -9.00 -7.80 24.51
N LYS A 343 -8.21 -8.34 25.44
CA LYS A 343 -6.75 -8.23 25.43
C LYS A 343 -6.12 -9.48 26.00
N VAL A 344 -4.96 -9.84 25.47
CA VAL A 344 -4.14 -10.94 26.01
C VAL A 344 -3.28 -10.40 27.14
N VAL A 345 -3.30 -11.10 28.29
CA VAL A 345 -2.50 -10.78 29.48
C VAL A 345 -1.75 -12.05 29.90
N GLY A 346 -0.48 -12.16 29.51
CA GLY A 346 0.31 -13.37 29.74
C GLY A 346 -0.31 -14.60 29.06
N ASP A 347 -0.60 -15.64 29.85
CA ASP A 347 -1.24 -16.88 29.38
C ASP A 347 -2.78 -16.82 29.42
N THR A 348 -3.36 -15.64 29.62
CA THR A 348 -4.82 -15.45 29.73
C THR A 348 -5.33 -14.40 28.75
N VAL A 349 -6.64 -14.42 28.48
CA VAL A 349 -7.33 -13.42 27.68
C VAL A 349 -8.46 -12.82 28.51
N GLU A 350 -8.44 -11.50 28.67
CA GLU A 350 -9.54 -10.75 29.27
C GLU A 350 -10.50 -10.30 28.17
N LEU A 351 -11.79 -10.64 28.29
CA LEU A 351 -12.80 -10.44 27.25
C LEU A 351 -14.02 -9.74 27.83
N TYR A 352 -14.58 -8.80 27.06
CA TYR A 352 -15.71 -7.96 27.45
C TYR A 352 -16.74 -7.91 26.32
N ALA A 353 -18.01 -8.14 26.66
CA ALA A 353 -19.09 -8.23 25.68
C ALA A 353 -20.42 -7.77 26.27
N THR A 354 -21.34 -7.30 25.43
CA THR A 354 -22.74 -7.05 25.83
C THR A 354 -23.64 -8.20 25.37
N ASN A 355 -24.86 -8.30 25.90
CA ASN A 355 -25.77 -9.38 25.57
C ASN A 355 -26.61 -9.14 24.31
N ALA A 356 -26.80 -10.22 23.55
CA ALA A 356 -27.95 -10.38 22.67
C ALA A 356 -29.21 -10.65 23.51
N THR A 357 -30.32 -9.98 23.20
CA THR A 357 -31.58 -10.12 23.93
C THR A 357 -32.71 -10.69 23.08
N VAL A 358 -33.74 -11.25 23.75
CA VAL A 358 -34.95 -11.75 23.08
C VAL A 358 -35.77 -10.60 22.50
N GLY A 359 -36.05 -9.58 23.32
CA GLY A 359 -36.74 -8.36 22.91
C GLY A 359 -35.78 -7.18 22.83
N ASP A 360 -36.06 -6.24 21.93
CA ASP A 360 -35.19 -5.07 21.72
C ASP A 360 -35.14 -4.10 22.92
N LEU A 361 -36.15 -4.18 23.80
CA LEU A 361 -36.25 -3.41 25.06
C LEU A 361 -35.81 -4.20 26.30
N ASP A 362 -35.35 -5.43 26.14
CA ASP A 362 -34.87 -6.19 27.29
C ASP A 362 -33.62 -5.53 27.88
N GLN A 363 -33.41 -5.75 29.18
CA GLN A 363 -32.27 -5.23 29.91
C GLN A 363 -30.95 -5.72 29.29
N THR A 364 -30.07 -4.79 28.97
CA THR A 364 -28.70 -5.09 28.51
C THR A 364 -27.70 -4.92 29.64
N TYR A 365 -26.59 -5.65 29.55
CA TYR A 365 -25.52 -5.71 30.53
C TYR A 365 -24.18 -5.77 29.83
N LEU A 366 -23.15 -5.18 30.43
CA LEU A 366 -21.77 -5.49 30.08
C LEU A 366 -21.28 -6.65 30.95
N TYR A 367 -20.68 -7.65 30.31
CA TYR A 367 -20.03 -8.77 30.97
C TYR A 367 -18.52 -8.73 30.77
N GLY A 368 -17.78 -9.23 31.77
CA GLY A 368 -16.36 -9.54 31.66
C GLY A 368 -16.09 -11.00 31.99
N ILE A 369 -15.08 -11.59 31.35
CA ILE A 369 -14.56 -12.92 31.64
C ILE A 369 -13.05 -12.96 31.38
N THR A 370 -12.34 -13.85 32.07
CA THR A 370 -10.95 -14.19 31.78
C THR A 370 -10.90 -15.67 31.39
N ASP A 371 -10.25 -15.97 30.28
CA ASP A 371 -10.06 -17.34 29.74
C ASP A 371 -8.57 -17.71 29.68
N ASP A 372 -8.21 -18.96 29.98
CA ASP A 372 -6.87 -19.49 29.73
C ASP A 372 -6.62 -19.60 28.22
N LEU A 373 -5.66 -18.82 27.70
CA LEU A 373 -5.37 -18.73 26.27
C LEU A 373 -5.06 -20.10 25.64
N ASN A 374 -4.39 -20.99 26.39
CA ASN A 374 -3.92 -22.28 25.89
C ASN A 374 -4.92 -23.43 26.08
N ALA A 375 -6.03 -23.20 26.78
CA ALA A 375 -7.03 -24.23 27.01
C ALA A 375 -7.77 -24.59 25.71
N THR A 376 -7.91 -25.89 25.44
CA THR A 376 -8.74 -26.46 24.36
C THR A 376 -9.97 -27.20 24.91
N THR A 377 -10.30 -26.99 26.18
CA THR A 377 -11.48 -27.53 26.85
C THR A 377 -11.88 -26.54 27.93
N ALA A 378 -13.17 -26.19 27.99
CA ALA A 378 -13.70 -25.17 28.90
C ALA A 378 -13.23 -25.41 30.35
N PRO A 379 -12.49 -24.46 30.94
CA PRO A 379 -12.16 -24.51 32.35
C PRO A 379 -13.41 -24.43 33.23
N SER A 380 -13.43 -25.19 34.32
CA SER A 380 -14.65 -25.34 35.16
C SER A 380 -14.90 -24.17 36.13
N ASP A 381 -13.91 -23.30 36.30
CA ASP A 381 -13.87 -22.20 37.25
C ASP A 381 -14.02 -20.81 36.60
N GLU A 382 -14.10 -20.74 35.28
CA GLU A 382 -14.35 -19.51 34.54
C GLU A 382 -15.85 -19.20 34.46
N THR A 383 -16.20 -17.94 34.76
CA THR A 383 -17.58 -17.46 34.77
C THR A 383 -17.61 -15.99 34.39
N PHE A 384 -18.62 -15.63 33.59
CA PHE A 384 -18.91 -14.22 33.31
C PHE A 384 -19.34 -13.50 34.58
N THR A 385 -18.84 -12.28 34.72
CA THR A 385 -19.26 -11.32 35.75
C THR A 385 -19.99 -10.16 35.07
N THR A 386 -21.17 -9.81 35.57
CA THR A 386 -21.85 -8.58 35.15
C THR A 386 -21.13 -7.37 35.73
N LEU A 387 -20.53 -6.56 34.87
CA LEU A 387 -19.79 -5.35 35.24
C LEU A 387 -20.72 -4.14 35.30
N VAL A 388 -21.57 -3.96 34.28
CA VAL A 388 -22.50 -2.83 34.17
C VAL A 388 -23.89 -3.35 33.83
N THR A 389 -24.91 -2.77 34.46
CA THR A 389 -26.32 -2.94 34.07
C THR A 389 -26.80 -1.62 33.49
N ALA A 390 -27.32 -1.64 32.26
CA ALA A 390 -27.81 -0.41 31.61
C ALA A 390 -28.89 0.27 32.49
N ALA A 391 -28.89 1.61 32.53
CA ALA A 391 -29.93 2.34 33.21
C ALA A 391 -31.30 2.09 32.55
N ALA A 392 -32.38 2.37 33.26
CA ALA A 392 -33.71 2.28 32.66
C ALA A 392 -33.84 3.26 31.48
N ASP A 393 -34.63 2.86 30.47
CA ASP A 393 -34.76 3.57 29.19
C ASP A 393 -33.44 3.73 28.39
N THR A 394 -32.45 2.86 28.63
CA THR A 394 -31.20 2.80 27.87
C THR A 394 -30.78 1.37 27.54
N ASN A 395 -29.99 1.21 26.48
CA ASN A 395 -29.32 -0.05 26.17
C ASN A 395 -27.84 0.15 25.87
N ILE A 396 -27.01 -0.79 26.36
CA ILE A 396 -25.60 -0.93 26.01
C ILE A 396 -25.54 -1.71 24.70
N ARG A 397 -24.89 -1.13 23.69
CA ARG A 397 -24.85 -1.68 22.32
C ARG A 397 -23.48 -2.17 21.88
N GLY A 398 -22.43 -1.45 22.27
CA GLY A 398 -21.06 -1.76 21.91
C GLY A 398 -20.10 -1.58 23.08
N VAL A 399 -18.95 -2.24 23.00
CA VAL A 399 -17.85 -2.09 23.95
C VAL A 399 -16.52 -2.14 23.20
N ALA A 400 -15.61 -1.22 23.54
CA ALA A 400 -14.23 -1.19 23.07
C ALA A 400 -13.30 -0.74 24.20
N PHE A 401 -11.99 -0.93 24.06
CA PHE A 401 -11.03 -0.24 24.92
C PHE A 401 -10.98 1.25 24.58
N ALA A 402 -10.74 2.08 25.60
CA ALA A 402 -10.50 3.50 25.45
C ALA A 402 -9.30 3.77 24.52
N PRO A 403 -9.39 4.78 23.64
CA PRO A 403 -8.32 5.13 22.73
C PRO A 403 -7.12 5.70 23.50
N GLY A 404 -5.93 5.32 23.06
CA GLY A 404 -4.68 5.71 23.71
C GLY A 404 -4.33 7.17 23.47
N ASP A 405 -3.86 7.84 24.52
CA ASP A 405 -3.25 9.16 24.39
C ASP A 405 -1.79 9.00 23.97
N SER A 406 -1.47 9.34 22.73
CA SER A 406 -0.09 9.43 22.23
C SER A 406 0.83 10.38 23.04
N SER A 407 0.29 11.11 24.01
CA SER A 407 0.96 12.04 24.91
C SER A 407 0.97 11.67 26.40
N ALA A 408 0.23 10.65 26.87
CA ALA A 408 0.13 10.27 28.30
C ALA A 408 1.13 9.21 28.78
N GLY A 409 1.93 8.65 27.88
CA GLY A 409 3.01 7.77 28.27
C GLY A 409 3.96 8.40 29.27
N SER A 410 4.23 7.71 30.38
CA SER A 410 5.41 8.06 31.18
C SER A 410 6.65 7.90 30.30
N ALA A 411 7.28 9.01 29.95
CA ALA A 411 8.59 9.01 29.32
C ALA A 411 9.62 8.56 30.36
N VAL A 412 9.99 7.28 30.31
CA VAL A 412 11.04 6.71 31.13
C VAL A 412 12.37 6.94 30.43
N THR A 413 13.11 7.95 30.86
CA THR A 413 14.49 8.16 30.40
C THR A 413 15.46 7.41 31.31
N VAL A 414 16.19 6.45 30.76
CA VAL A 414 17.33 5.81 31.42
C VAL A 414 18.59 6.58 31.04
N ALA A 415 19.01 7.46 31.95
CA ALA A 415 20.08 8.41 31.70
C ALA A 415 21.45 7.74 31.50
N SER A 416 22.36 8.45 30.82
CA SER A 416 23.74 7.99 30.59
C SER A 416 24.42 7.45 31.85
N GLY A 417 25.00 6.25 31.76
CA GLY A 417 25.70 5.58 32.86
C GLY A 417 24.80 4.86 33.86
N VAL A 418 23.47 4.87 33.65
CA VAL A 418 22.50 4.14 34.49
C VAL A 418 22.28 2.73 33.94
N VAL A 419 22.17 1.77 34.85
CA VAL A 419 21.66 0.41 34.56
C VAL A 419 20.29 0.29 35.21
N SER A 420 19.27 -0.03 34.41
CA SER A 420 17.90 -0.30 34.86
C SER A 420 17.50 -1.72 34.48
N SER A 421 16.59 -2.33 35.25
CA SER A 421 16.13 -3.71 35.01
C SER A 421 14.65 -3.87 35.35
N GLY A 422 13.91 -4.64 34.53
CA GLY A 422 12.49 -4.95 34.76
C GLY A 422 11.60 -3.71 34.63
N LEU A 423 11.79 -2.94 33.57
CA LEU A 423 10.94 -1.78 33.27
C LEU A 423 9.71 -2.27 32.51
N ASP A 424 8.53 -2.08 33.08
CA ASP A 424 7.27 -2.31 32.38
C ASP A 424 6.73 -0.94 31.94
N ILE A 425 6.78 -0.68 30.64
CA ILE A 425 6.28 0.52 30.00
C ILE A 425 4.85 0.23 29.56
N ALA A 426 3.90 0.77 30.30
CA ALA A 426 2.49 0.65 29.97
C ALA A 426 2.15 1.43 28.69
N SER A 427 1.03 1.03 28.08
CA SER A 427 0.39 1.63 26.91
C SER A 427 0.46 3.17 26.88
N GLY A 428 0.72 3.74 25.70
CA GLY A 428 0.99 5.17 25.49
C GLY A 428 2.38 5.63 25.95
N GLY A 429 3.05 4.84 26.80
CA GLY A 429 4.40 5.01 27.35
C GLY A 429 5.52 5.23 26.34
N SER A 430 6.58 5.92 26.76
CA SER A 430 7.84 5.93 26.01
C SER A 430 9.05 5.56 26.86
N LEU A 431 9.97 4.81 26.27
CA LEU A 431 11.27 4.49 26.86
C LEU A 431 12.35 5.20 26.05
N ASP A 432 13.19 5.99 26.71
CA ASP A 432 14.37 6.61 26.10
C ASP A 432 15.63 6.10 26.81
N VAL A 433 16.41 5.26 26.13
CA VAL A 433 17.67 4.71 26.66
C VAL A 433 18.84 5.50 26.09
N GLN A 434 19.38 6.40 26.90
CA GLN A 434 20.40 7.33 26.45
C GLN A 434 21.77 6.67 26.21
N SER A 435 22.63 7.39 25.50
CA SER A 435 24.01 6.96 25.26
C SER A 435 24.74 6.55 26.56
N GLY A 436 25.23 5.31 26.63
CA GLY A 436 25.92 4.74 27.79
C GLY A 436 25.01 4.20 28.90
N ALA A 437 23.69 4.19 28.69
CA ALA A 437 22.72 3.52 29.56
C ALA A 437 22.52 2.05 29.16
N LEU A 438 22.08 1.23 30.12
CA LEU A 438 21.73 -0.18 29.92
C LEU A 438 20.37 -0.48 30.53
N VAL A 439 19.48 -1.09 29.76
CA VAL A 439 18.20 -1.62 30.22
C VAL A 439 18.18 -3.14 30.07
N GLN A 440 17.73 -3.83 31.11
CA GLN A 440 17.62 -5.29 31.12
C GLN A 440 16.18 -5.74 31.35
N GLY A 441 15.59 -6.46 30.40
CA GLY A 441 14.24 -7.02 30.53
C GLY A 441 13.16 -5.95 30.58
N ALA A 442 13.19 -4.98 29.66
CA ALA A 442 12.08 -4.04 29.54
C ALA A 442 10.92 -4.68 28.78
N VAL A 443 9.71 -4.52 29.28
CA VAL A 443 8.48 -4.91 28.59
C VAL A 443 7.79 -3.64 28.11
N LEU A 444 7.60 -3.54 26.80
CA LEU A 444 6.87 -2.47 26.14
C LEU A 444 5.50 -3.02 25.75
N GLU A 445 4.46 -2.57 26.44
CA GLU A 445 3.08 -2.99 26.16
C GLU A 445 2.56 -2.39 24.84
N SER A 446 1.36 -2.80 24.40
CA SER A 446 0.72 -2.25 23.19
C SER A 446 0.69 -0.72 23.21
N GLY A 447 0.76 -0.06 22.05
CA GLY A 447 0.67 1.41 21.95
C GLY A 447 1.89 2.18 22.48
N THR A 448 2.96 1.51 22.92
CA THR A 448 4.17 2.17 23.44
C THR A 448 5.23 2.47 22.37
N SER A 449 6.16 3.38 22.70
CA SER A 449 7.32 3.68 21.86
C SER A 449 8.65 3.63 22.63
N GLY A 450 9.56 2.77 22.21
CA GLY A 450 10.94 2.73 22.69
C GLY A 450 11.88 3.50 21.77
N THR A 451 12.90 4.15 22.32
CA THR A 451 14.08 4.62 21.59
C THR A 451 15.32 4.19 22.35
N ILE A 452 16.17 3.41 21.69
CA ILE A 452 17.51 3.10 22.17
C ILE A 452 18.48 4.04 21.45
N GLU A 453 18.90 5.12 22.10
CA GLU A 453 19.79 6.11 21.48
C GLU A 453 21.15 5.50 21.10
N ALA A 454 21.90 6.21 20.24
CA ALA A 454 23.25 5.79 19.86
C ALA A 454 24.16 5.60 21.09
N GLY A 455 24.61 4.37 21.31
CA GLY A 455 25.42 3.96 22.47
C GLY A 455 24.62 3.54 23.71
N GLY A 456 23.28 3.60 23.67
CA GLY A 456 22.40 2.94 24.64
C GLY A 456 22.28 1.44 24.34
N ILE A 457 21.95 0.65 25.37
CA ILE A 457 21.84 -0.81 25.27
C ILE A 457 20.52 -1.29 25.88
N ALA A 458 19.75 -2.08 25.14
CA ALA A 458 18.66 -2.91 25.65
C ALA A 458 19.06 -4.40 25.60
N SER A 459 18.67 -5.18 26.61
CA SER A 459 18.97 -6.61 26.67
C SER A 459 17.87 -7.40 27.37
N GLY A 460 17.33 -8.42 26.71
CA GLY A 460 16.11 -9.12 27.15
C GLY A 460 14.88 -8.21 27.06
N GLY A 461 13.72 -8.77 27.39
CA GLY A 461 12.46 -8.04 27.45
C GLY A 461 11.50 -8.45 26.36
N ALA A 462 10.43 -7.68 26.18
CA ALA A 462 9.42 -7.94 25.17
C ALA A 462 8.83 -6.67 24.58
N LEU A 463 8.51 -6.70 23.29
CA LEU A 463 7.62 -5.75 22.63
C LEU A 463 6.29 -6.46 22.38
N ALA A 464 5.23 -6.04 23.06
CA ALA A 464 3.89 -6.55 22.82
C ALA A 464 3.35 -6.10 21.45
N HIS A 465 2.26 -6.72 21.01
CA HIS A 465 1.55 -6.31 19.80
C HIS A 465 1.18 -4.83 19.87
N GLY A 466 1.37 -4.06 18.78
CA GLY A 466 1.12 -2.62 18.75
C GLY A 466 2.22 -1.75 19.40
N ALA A 467 3.22 -2.33 20.06
CA ALA A 467 4.38 -1.59 20.56
C ALA A 467 5.37 -1.29 19.43
N THR A 468 6.09 -0.17 19.53
CA THR A 468 7.16 0.21 18.59
C THR A 468 8.48 0.44 19.32
N GLU A 469 9.62 0.11 18.71
CA GLU A 469 10.94 0.47 19.22
C GLU A 469 11.88 0.92 18.11
N LEU A 470 12.49 2.10 18.27
CA LEU A 470 13.53 2.64 17.41
C LEU A 470 14.91 2.36 18.00
N VAL A 471 15.70 1.52 17.33
CA VAL A 471 17.06 1.17 17.75
C VAL A 471 18.09 1.99 16.96
N LEU A 472 18.73 2.93 17.65
CA LEU A 472 19.89 3.70 17.18
C LEU A 472 21.21 3.22 17.84
N GLY A 473 21.11 2.50 18.97
CA GLY A 473 22.19 1.86 19.70
C GLY A 473 22.21 0.34 19.50
N SER A 474 22.13 -0.43 20.59
CA SER A 474 22.11 -1.89 20.53
C SER A 474 20.95 -2.50 21.31
N ALA A 475 20.23 -3.46 20.73
CA ALA A 475 19.25 -4.29 21.44
C ALA A 475 19.64 -5.77 21.33
N SER A 476 19.23 -6.60 22.29
CA SER A 476 19.52 -8.04 22.23
C SER A 476 18.54 -8.88 23.04
N GLY A 477 18.22 -10.10 22.62
CA GLY A 477 17.44 -11.06 23.43
C GLY A 477 15.97 -10.67 23.64
N VAL A 478 15.44 -9.75 22.84
CA VAL A 478 14.08 -9.22 22.96
C VAL A 478 13.08 -10.14 22.26
N ALA A 479 11.93 -10.38 22.89
CA ALA A 479 10.80 -11.09 22.28
C ALA A 479 9.85 -10.08 21.62
N ILE A 480 9.63 -10.18 20.31
CA ILE A 480 8.97 -9.15 19.51
C ILE A 480 7.65 -9.68 18.94
N GLN A 481 6.56 -9.04 19.33
CA GLN A 481 5.22 -9.17 18.73
C GLN A 481 4.73 -7.83 18.13
N GLY A 482 5.40 -6.72 18.48
CA GLY A 482 5.22 -5.39 17.89
C GLY A 482 6.20 -5.12 16.73
N ALA A 483 6.60 -3.86 16.54
CA ALA A 483 7.50 -3.45 15.46
C ALA A 483 8.80 -2.83 16.00
N GLN A 484 9.94 -3.34 15.58
CA GLN A 484 11.26 -2.80 15.90
C GLN A 484 11.93 -2.26 14.64
N VAL A 485 12.40 -1.02 14.67
CA VAL A 485 13.06 -0.37 13.53
C VAL A 485 14.50 -0.02 13.90
N VAL A 486 15.47 -0.57 13.17
CA VAL A 486 16.90 -0.33 13.38
C VAL A 486 17.37 0.71 12.36
N SER A 487 17.66 1.92 12.84
CA SER A 487 17.77 3.11 11.97
C SER A 487 18.98 4.01 12.26
N ALA A 488 20.14 3.41 12.59
CA ALA A 488 21.42 4.14 12.62
C ALA A 488 22.58 3.30 12.06
N ALA A 489 23.57 3.98 11.45
CA ALA A 489 24.77 3.34 10.97
C ALA A 489 25.61 2.88 12.17
N GLY A 490 25.71 1.56 12.37
CA GLY A 490 26.33 0.94 13.53
C GLY A 490 25.34 0.52 14.63
N ALA A 491 24.03 0.69 14.43
CA ALA A 491 23.04 0.09 15.32
C ALA A 491 22.95 -1.42 15.10
N SER A 492 22.71 -2.17 16.18
CA SER A 492 22.75 -3.63 16.14
C SER A 492 21.64 -4.28 16.97
N VAL A 493 21.00 -5.31 16.43
CA VAL A 493 20.07 -6.18 17.17
C VAL A 493 20.57 -7.62 17.15
N SER A 494 20.42 -8.35 18.26
CA SER A 494 20.91 -9.74 18.31
C SER A 494 20.12 -10.70 19.18
N ASP A 495 20.07 -11.98 18.80
CA ASP A 495 19.44 -13.06 19.59
C ASP A 495 17.95 -12.82 19.89
N GLU A 496 17.25 -12.08 19.02
CA GLU A 496 15.84 -11.72 19.21
C GLU A 496 14.90 -12.74 18.59
N THR A 497 13.70 -12.86 19.14
CA THR A 497 12.67 -13.78 18.65
C THR A 497 11.44 -13.01 18.24
N VAL A 498 11.07 -13.11 16.96
CA VAL A 498 9.93 -12.40 16.36
C VAL A 498 8.78 -13.38 16.13
N THR A 499 7.61 -13.05 16.66
CA THR A 499 6.42 -13.94 16.69
C THR A 499 5.14 -13.17 16.45
N ASN A 500 4.06 -13.88 16.12
CA ASN A 500 2.68 -13.37 16.11
C ASN A 500 2.49 -12.10 15.26
N GLY A 501 3.12 -12.04 14.08
CA GLY A 501 3.05 -10.87 13.18
C GLY A 501 3.99 -9.71 13.54
N GLY A 502 4.84 -9.86 14.57
CA GLY A 502 5.86 -8.87 14.89
C GLY A 502 6.88 -8.69 13.77
N SER A 503 7.60 -7.56 13.79
CA SER A 503 8.58 -7.23 12.74
C SER A 503 9.86 -6.60 13.28
N ILE A 504 10.97 -6.90 12.63
CA ILE A 504 12.23 -6.14 12.70
C ILE A 504 12.49 -5.56 11.31
N THR A 505 12.63 -4.23 11.21
CA THR A 505 13.00 -3.54 9.97
C THR A 505 14.38 -2.91 10.10
N LEU A 506 15.33 -3.34 9.29
CA LEU A 506 16.65 -2.70 9.17
C LEU A 506 16.56 -1.60 8.12
N ALA A 507 16.31 -0.36 8.55
CA ALA A 507 15.84 0.72 7.68
C ALA A 507 16.94 1.48 6.92
N ILE A 508 18.21 1.41 7.36
CA ILE A 508 19.28 2.22 6.78
C ILE A 508 20.61 1.48 6.60
N LYS A 509 21.50 2.08 5.79
CA LYS A 509 22.89 1.61 5.59
C LYS A 509 23.66 1.49 6.91
N GLY A 510 24.15 0.29 7.20
CA GLY A 510 25.02 -0.01 8.34
C GLY A 510 24.30 -0.47 9.61
N ALA A 511 22.98 -0.66 9.59
CA ALA A 511 22.26 -1.40 10.62
C ALA A 511 22.55 -2.91 10.50
N THR A 512 22.66 -3.62 11.64
CA THR A 512 22.97 -5.06 11.65
C THR A 512 22.02 -5.88 12.53
N ALA A 513 21.62 -7.06 12.08
CA ALA A 513 20.94 -8.07 12.90
C ALA A 513 21.78 -9.36 13.01
N SER A 514 21.68 -10.08 14.13
CA SER A 514 22.35 -11.39 14.27
C SER A 514 21.56 -12.38 15.14
N GLY A 515 21.53 -13.67 14.83
CA GLY A 515 20.89 -14.65 15.73
C GLY A 515 19.35 -14.53 15.81
N ILE A 516 18.70 -14.00 14.78
CA ILE A 516 17.25 -13.72 14.81
C ILE A 516 16.47 -15.02 14.61
N THR A 517 15.43 -15.23 15.41
CA THR A 517 14.49 -16.35 15.25
C THR A 517 13.11 -15.84 14.83
N LEU A 518 12.56 -16.36 13.74
CA LEU A 518 11.28 -15.94 13.16
C LEU A 518 10.27 -17.08 13.24
N ASN A 519 9.09 -16.85 13.79
CA ASN A 519 8.06 -17.88 13.94
C ASN A 519 6.65 -17.26 13.89
N ASN A 520 5.63 -18.06 13.57
CA ASN A 520 4.22 -17.67 13.66
C ASN A 520 3.90 -16.28 13.05
N GLY A 521 4.35 -16.01 11.82
CA GLY A 521 4.14 -14.73 11.13
C GLY A 521 5.19 -13.65 11.41
N GLY A 522 6.24 -13.92 12.19
CA GLY A 522 7.30 -12.95 12.45
C GLY A 522 8.14 -12.61 11.22
N VAL A 523 8.45 -11.33 11.04
CA VAL A 523 9.14 -10.80 9.85
C VAL A 523 10.48 -10.13 10.20
N LEU A 524 11.52 -10.43 9.43
CA LEU A 524 12.75 -9.64 9.37
C LEU A 524 12.87 -8.98 8.00
N ALA A 525 12.62 -7.68 7.93
CA ALA A 525 12.79 -6.85 6.74
C ALA A 525 14.18 -6.20 6.70
N ILE A 526 14.93 -6.44 5.64
CA ILE A 526 16.28 -5.91 5.43
C ILE A 526 16.25 -4.92 4.28
N ASN A 527 16.37 -3.64 4.58
CA ASN A 527 16.30 -2.55 3.61
C ASN A 527 17.66 -1.83 3.50
N GLY A 528 17.84 -1.07 2.41
CA GLY A 528 19.05 -0.33 2.10
C GLY A 528 20.31 -1.20 2.08
N ASN A 529 21.38 -0.74 2.73
CA ASN A 529 22.66 -1.46 2.85
C ASN A 529 22.87 -1.98 4.28
N ALA A 530 21.80 -2.51 4.88
CA ALA A 530 21.82 -3.20 6.16
C ALA A 530 22.25 -4.67 6.00
N ALA A 531 22.62 -5.31 7.11
CA ALA A 531 23.07 -6.71 7.10
C ALA A 531 22.42 -7.55 8.20
N ALA A 532 22.04 -8.78 7.90
CA ALA A 532 21.69 -9.79 8.91
C ALA A 532 22.63 -11.00 8.82
N THR A 533 22.92 -11.63 9.95
CA THR A 533 23.66 -12.89 10.01
C THR A 533 22.98 -13.90 10.92
N ASP A 534 23.08 -15.19 10.59
CA ASP A 534 22.64 -16.27 11.48
C ASP A 534 21.14 -16.17 11.86
N THR A 535 20.24 -16.39 10.90
CA THR A 535 18.79 -16.29 11.09
C THR A 535 18.12 -17.67 11.04
N THR A 536 17.20 -17.94 11.96
CA THR A 536 16.38 -19.17 12.00
C THR A 536 14.94 -18.86 11.61
N ILE A 537 14.41 -19.60 10.66
CA ILE A 537 13.02 -19.51 10.20
C ILE A 537 12.26 -20.75 10.66
N LEU A 538 11.27 -20.56 11.51
CA LEU A 538 10.30 -21.57 11.96
C LEU A 538 9.00 -21.43 11.16
N SER A 539 7.95 -22.16 11.56
CA SER A 539 6.69 -22.20 10.81
C SER A 539 6.05 -20.81 10.69
N GLY A 540 5.83 -20.35 9.46
CA GLY A 540 5.23 -19.06 9.14
C GLY A 540 6.15 -17.84 9.30
N GLY A 541 7.45 -18.02 9.56
CA GLY A 541 8.40 -16.90 9.62
C GLY A 541 8.85 -16.42 8.22
N THR A 542 9.19 -15.13 8.11
CA THR A 542 9.60 -14.52 6.84
C THR A 542 10.84 -13.64 6.98
N ILE A 543 11.86 -13.88 6.16
CA ILE A 543 12.91 -12.89 5.90
C ILE A 543 12.53 -12.18 4.61
N ALA A 544 12.44 -10.85 4.62
CA ALA A 544 12.21 -10.02 3.45
C ALA A 544 13.47 -9.22 3.11
N LEU A 545 13.99 -9.42 1.89
CA LEU A 545 15.10 -8.66 1.34
C LEU A 545 14.53 -7.56 0.43
N GLU A 546 14.41 -6.35 0.97
CA GLU A 546 13.66 -5.24 0.34
C GLU A 546 14.53 -4.30 -0.49
N SER A 547 15.85 -4.56 -0.60
CA SER A 547 16.77 -3.65 -1.27
C SER A 547 17.97 -4.35 -1.91
N PRO A 548 18.49 -3.85 -3.06
CA PRO A 548 19.65 -4.39 -3.77
C PRO A 548 20.94 -4.47 -2.96
N LYS A 549 21.03 -3.78 -1.81
CA LYS A 549 22.23 -3.76 -0.96
C LYS A 549 22.01 -4.46 0.38
N ALA A 550 20.85 -5.06 0.59
CA ALA A 550 20.57 -5.89 1.73
C ALA A 550 21.56 -7.07 1.74
N THR A 551 22.19 -7.31 2.88
CA THR A 551 23.17 -8.41 3.02
C THR A 551 22.62 -9.44 3.98
N LEU A 552 22.57 -10.69 3.55
CA LEU A 552 22.30 -11.84 4.42
C LEU A 552 23.55 -12.73 4.42
N SER A 553 24.05 -13.11 5.58
CA SER A 553 25.25 -13.95 5.72
C SER A 553 25.11 -14.98 6.85
N GLY A 554 26.11 -15.84 7.04
CA GLY A 554 26.07 -16.85 8.11
C GLY A 554 25.05 -17.97 7.84
N ALA A 555 24.53 -18.59 8.89
CA ALA A 555 23.53 -19.65 8.73
C ALA A 555 22.12 -19.08 8.49
N VAL A 556 21.39 -19.64 7.52
CA VAL A 556 19.94 -19.41 7.36
C VAL A 556 19.25 -20.75 7.53
N THR A 557 18.67 -20.98 8.70
CA THR A 557 18.15 -22.31 9.06
C THR A 557 16.64 -22.36 8.99
N PHE A 558 16.11 -23.13 8.04
CA PHE A 558 14.71 -23.54 8.02
C PHE A 558 14.51 -24.70 9.00
N SER A 559 13.62 -24.54 9.97
CA SER A 559 13.25 -25.55 10.96
C SER A 559 11.72 -25.69 11.12
N GLY A 560 10.99 -25.15 10.14
CA GLY A 560 9.53 -25.20 9.95
C GLY A 560 9.21 -24.55 8.61
N LYS A 561 7.95 -24.62 8.16
CA LYS A 561 7.52 -24.07 6.86
C LYS A 561 7.75 -22.56 6.81
N GLY A 562 8.80 -22.11 6.15
CA GLY A 562 9.22 -20.70 6.16
C GLY A 562 9.34 -20.08 4.77
N THR A 563 9.45 -18.75 4.74
CA THR A 563 9.64 -18.00 3.50
C THR A 563 10.88 -17.12 3.56
N LEU A 564 11.73 -17.20 2.54
CA LEU A 564 12.69 -16.16 2.19
C LEU A 564 12.12 -15.38 1.02
N LEU A 565 11.66 -14.15 1.27
CA LEU A 565 11.10 -13.25 0.29
C LEU A 565 12.19 -12.29 -0.21
N VAL A 566 12.24 -12.13 -1.53
CA VAL A 566 13.25 -11.34 -2.22
C VAL A 566 12.56 -10.35 -3.16
N GLU A 567 12.65 -9.06 -2.82
CA GLU A 567 11.85 -8.02 -3.48
C GLU A 567 12.64 -7.16 -4.48
N ASP A 568 13.96 -6.95 -4.31
CA ASP A 568 14.73 -6.06 -5.21
C ASP A 568 16.23 -6.41 -5.44
N ILE A 569 16.62 -6.60 -6.70
CA ILE A 569 17.84 -7.26 -7.17
C ILE A 569 19.17 -6.56 -6.79
N SER A 570 20.11 -7.27 -6.15
CA SER A 570 21.55 -6.91 -6.16
C SER A 570 22.26 -7.36 -7.45
N SER A 571 23.11 -6.50 -8.02
CA SER A 571 24.08 -6.83 -9.08
C SER A 571 25.18 -7.85 -8.69
N SER A 572 25.11 -8.49 -7.52
CA SER A 572 26.11 -9.43 -7.01
C SER A 572 25.56 -10.64 -6.24
N GLY A 573 24.24 -10.88 -6.29
CA GLY A 573 23.59 -11.80 -5.35
C GLY A 573 23.56 -11.20 -3.94
N TYR A 574 22.50 -11.48 -3.19
CA TYR A 574 22.37 -10.99 -1.83
C TYR A 574 23.41 -11.65 -0.93
N GLY A 575 24.42 -10.86 -0.53
CA GLY A 575 25.40 -11.17 0.50
C GLY A 575 26.38 -12.30 0.18
N ASP A 576 27.66 -12.05 0.37
CA ASP A 576 28.69 -13.09 0.27
C ASP A 576 28.45 -14.21 1.32
N GLN A 577 27.74 -15.28 0.93
CA GLN A 577 27.75 -16.64 1.52
C GLN A 577 26.82 -16.97 2.71
N ALA A 578 25.56 -16.52 2.74
CA ALA A 578 24.57 -17.19 3.61
C ALA A 578 24.38 -18.67 3.19
N VAL A 579 24.44 -19.60 4.15
CA VAL A 579 24.24 -21.04 3.91
C VAL A 579 22.87 -21.45 4.44
N ILE A 580 22.00 -21.84 3.51
CA ILE A 580 20.63 -22.30 3.76
C ILE A 580 20.64 -23.76 4.17
N SER A 581 20.19 -24.05 5.39
CA SER A 581 20.05 -25.42 5.91
C SER A 581 18.59 -25.75 6.19
N GLY A 582 18.21 -27.02 6.09
CA GLY A 582 16.88 -27.51 6.50
C GLY A 582 15.73 -27.25 5.52
N PHE A 583 16.01 -26.68 4.35
CA PHE A 583 15.01 -26.39 3.31
C PHE A 583 14.35 -27.68 2.78
N GLY A 584 13.03 -27.76 2.89
CA GLY A 584 12.23 -28.96 2.64
C GLY A 584 10.83 -28.66 2.13
N THR A 585 9.92 -29.63 2.31
CA THR A 585 8.56 -29.54 1.77
C THR A 585 7.75 -28.44 2.49
N GLY A 586 7.29 -27.46 1.73
CA GLY A 586 6.52 -26.33 2.23
C GLY A 586 7.34 -25.09 2.55
N ASP A 587 8.67 -25.16 2.40
CA ASP A 587 9.53 -23.98 2.41
C ASP A 587 9.55 -23.31 1.05
N LEU A 588 9.73 -22.00 1.05
CA LEU A 588 9.70 -21.17 -0.13
C LEU A 588 10.87 -20.18 -0.13
N ILE A 589 11.54 -20.06 -1.28
CA ILE A 589 12.24 -18.84 -1.63
C ILE A 589 11.39 -18.18 -2.71
N ASP A 590 10.75 -17.07 -2.33
CA ASP A 590 9.89 -16.30 -3.22
C ASP A 590 10.69 -15.10 -3.71
N ASP A 591 10.93 -15.04 -5.01
CA ASP A 591 11.75 -14.02 -5.64
C ASP A 591 10.89 -13.23 -6.62
N THR A 592 10.32 -12.13 -6.12
CA THR A 592 9.54 -11.18 -6.92
C THR A 592 10.44 -10.28 -7.76
N ALA A 593 11.70 -10.16 -7.36
CA ALA A 593 12.72 -9.39 -8.04
C ALA A 593 13.12 -10.04 -9.37
N ILE A 594 13.08 -11.38 -9.43
CA ILE A 594 13.36 -12.14 -10.65
C ILE A 594 12.06 -12.48 -11.38
N GLY A 595 11.82 -11.80 -12.50
CA GLY A 595 10.58 -11.90 -13.27
C GLY A 595 10.22 -13.30 -13.80
N THR A 596 8.93 -13.51 -14.07
CA THR A 596 8.39 -14.78 -14.58
C THR A 596 9.17 -15.32 -15.75
N GLY A 597 9.38 -16.63 -15.74
CA GLY A 597 10.22 -17.33 -16.68
C GLY A 597 11.63 -17.60 -16.17
N ALA A 598 11.98 -17.11 -14.98
CA ALA A 598 13.26 -17.39 -14.36
C ALA A 598 13.58 -18.88 -14.23
N THR A 599 14.86 -19.09 -14.00
CA THR A 599 15.59 -20.28 -14.37
C THR A 599 16.50 -20.66 -13.24
N PHE A 600 16.91 -21.92 -13.07
CA PHE A 600 17.97 -22.18 -12.11
C PHE A 600 19.02 -23.19 -12.57
N SER A 601 20.23 -23.04 -12.03
CA SER A 601 21.35 -23.96 -12.16
C SER A 601 21.82 -24.37 -10.78
N THR A 602 22.41 -25.56 -10.66
CA THR A 602 22.99 -26.04 -9.40
C THR A 602 24.45 -26.45 -9.60
N ALA A 603 25.31 -26.08 -8.65
CA ALA A 603 26.71 -26.45 -8.63
C ALA A 603 27.13 -26.83 -7.22
N VAL A 604 27.82 -27.96 -7.08
CA VAL A 604 28.38 -28.36 -5.78
C VAL A 604 29.69 -27.60 -5.56
N SER A 605 29.78 -26.86 -4.45
CA SER A 605 30.97 -26.14 -3.99
C SER A 605 31.35 -26.65 -2.61
N GLY A 606 32.37 -27.50 -2.52
CA GLY A 606 32.69 -28.18 -1.26
C GLY A 606 31.61 -29.21 -0.91
N SER A 607 31.00 -29.10 0.28
CA SER A 607 29.87 -29.92 0.76
C SER A 607 28.49 -29.36 0.41
N ASP A 608 28.44 -28.17 -0.20
CA ASP A 608 27.22 -27.36 -0.30
C ASP A 608 26.79 -27.23 -1.77
N THR A 609 25.49 -27.02 -2.00
CA THR A 609 24.91 -26.80 -3.32
C THR A 609 24.63 -25.32 -3.53
N VAL A 610 25.32 -24.70 -4.48
CA VAL A 610 25.02 -23.35 -4.96
C VAL A 610 23.93 -23.44 -6.02
N VAL A 611 22.77 -22.85 -5.76
CA VAL A 611 21.64 -22.71 -6.69
C VAL A 611 21.67 -21.29 -7.22
N THR A 612 21.78 -21.10 -8.52
CA THR A 612 21.73 -19.76 -9.13
C THR A 612 20.46 -19.62 -9.96
N ILE A 613 19.56 -18.73 -9.53
CA ILE A 613 18.32 -18.35 -10.20
C ILE A 613 18.58 -17.13 -11.09
N THR A 614 18.06 -17.11 -12.32
CA THR A 614 18.47 -16.07 -13.27
C THR A 614 17.28 -15.69 -14.22
N SER A 615 16.88 -14.39 -14.30
CA SER A 615 15.95 -13.76 -15.29
C SER A 615 16.46 -12.42 -15.93
N GLY A 616 16.55 -12.25 -17.25
CA GLY A 616 17.44 -11.32 -18.03
C GLY A 616 18.99 -11.16 -17.95
N SER A 617 19.46 -10.09 -17.35
CA SER A 617 20.86 -9.97 -16.90
C SER A 617 20.95 -10.17 -15.38
N VAL A 618 19.82 -10.50 -14.76
CA VAL A 618 19.67 -10.68 -13.33
C VAL A 618 19.95 -12.13 -12.99
N SER A 619 20.92 -12.35 -12.10
CA SER A 619 21.16 -13.63 -11.48
C SER A 619 21.28 -13.46 -9.98
N GLN A 620 20.82 -14.46 -9.24
CA GLN A 620 20.88 -14.51 -7.80
C GLN A 620 21.27 -15.92 -7.37
N SER A 621 22.24 -16.01 -6.47
CA SER A 621 22.76 -17.29 -6.00
C SER A 621 22.39 -17.50 -4.54
N PHE A 622 21.93 -18.71 -4.23
CA PHE A 622 21.65 -19.21 -2.90
C PHE A 622 22.58 -20.40 -2.64
N VAL A 623 23.17 -20.48 -1.46
CA VAL A 623 23.98 -21.63 -1.07
C VAL A 623 23.15 -22.48 -0.12
N PHE A 624 22.98 -23.77 -0.43
CA PHE A 624 22.28 -24.72 0.41
C PHE A 624 23.26 -25.73 1.01
N GLU A 625 23.06 -26.09 2.27
CA GLU A 625 23.81 -27.15 2.93
C GLU A 625 23.53 -28.51 2.26
N GLY A 626 24.60 -29.24 1.91
CA GLY A 626 24.52 -30.60 1.38
C GLY A 626 24.47 -30.70 -0.16
N GLU A 627 24.99 -31.81 -0.69
CA GLU A 627 25.23 -32.01 -2.14
C GLU A 627 23.99 -32.50 -2.94
N THR A 628 22.90 -32.93 -2.28
CA THR A 628 21.78 -33.63 -2.95
C THR A 628 20.54 -32.78 -3.20
N ILE A 629 20.41 -31.65 -2.50
CA ILE A 629 19.19 -30.84 -2.49
C ILE A 629 18.85 -30.27 -3.87
N GLY A 630 19.85 -29.98 -4.70
CA GLY A 630 19.65 -29.47 -6.05
C GLY A 630 18.76 -30.35 -6.94
N SER A 631 18.73 -31.67 -6.71
CA SER A 631 17.90 -32.62 -7.45
C SER A 631 16.42 -32.63 -7.04
N SER A 632 16.11 -32.08 -5.86
CA SER A 632 14.76 -32.00 -5.32
C SER A 632 14.11 -30.64 -5.51
N LEU A 633 14.80 -29.64 -6.07
CA LEU A 633 14.26 -28.29 -6.25
C LEU A 633 13.46 -28.16 -7.55
N ALA A 634 12.41 -27.34 -7.50
CA ALA A 634 11.62 -26.86 -8.63
C ALA A 634 11.50 -25.34 -8.54
N LEU A 635 11.46 -24.72 -9.70
CA LEU A 635 11.17 -23.30 -9.85
C LEU A 635 9.84 -23.19 -10.60
N ALA A 636 8.93 -22.37 -10.08
CA ALA A 636 7.63 -22.10 -10.69
C ALA A 636 7.38 -20.60 -10.72
N SER A 637 6.45 -20.15 -11.55
CA SER A 637 5.88 -18.80 -11.38
C SER A 637 5.07 -18.76 -10.09
N ASP A 638 5.21 -17.65 -9.36
CA ASP A 638 4.48 -17.36 -8.12
C ASP A 638 3.01 -16.91 -8.37
N GLY A 639 2.68 -16.50 -9.60
CA GLY A 639 1.38 -15.92 -9.96
C GLY A 639 1.30 -14.40 -9.77
N SER A 640 2.35 -13.75 -9.26
CA SER A 640 2.43 -12.32 -8.92
C SER A 640 3.44 -11.54 -9.77
N GLY A 641 4.17 -12.21 -10.67
CA GLY A 641 5.15 -11.57 -11.56
C GLY A 641 6.58 -12.03 -11.31
N GLY A 642 6.83 -12.76 -10.22
CA GLY A 642 8.11 -13.35 -9.82
C GLY A 642 8.20 -14.86 -10.03
N VAL A 643 9.10 -15.48 -9.27
CA VAL A 643 9.30 -16.93 -9.24
C VAL A 643 9.44 -17.46 -7.83
N ALA A 644 9.01 -18.70 -7.64
CA ALA A 644 9.10 -19.39 -6.37
C ALA A 644 9.95 -20.66 -6.50
N LEU A 645 11.07 -20.72 -5.78
CA LEU A 645 11.88 -21.93 -5.64
C LEU A 645 11.34 -22.76 -4.46
N SER A 646 11.00 -24.01 -4.74
CA SER A 646 10.45 -24.97 -3.78
C SER A 646 11.01 -26.36 -4.05
N THR A 647 10.60 -27.38 -3.29
CA THR A 647 10.94 -28.77 -3.62
C THR A 647 9.93 -29.39 -4.61
N ALA A 648 10.40 -29.90 -5.76
CA ALA A 648 9.62 -30.48 -6.85
C ALA A 648 8.89 -31.79 -6.49
N SER A 649 7.67 -31.96 -7.01
CA SER A 649 7.09 -33.28 -7.29
C SER A 649 7.32 -33.68 -8.78
N ALA A 650 8.28 -34.58 -9.06
CA ALA A 650 8.53 -35.40 -10.28
C ALA A 650 8.12 -34.84 -11.69
N THR A 651 8.97 -34.49 -12.68
CA THR A 651 9.83 -35.26 -13.64
C THR A 651 10.19 -34.31 -14.83
N SER A 652 11.31 -34.32 -15.57
CA SER A 652 11.91 -35.34 -16.46
C SER A 652 13.36 -34.95 -16.87
N SER A 653 14.18 -35.92 -17.32
CA SER A 653 15.65 -35.91 -17.18
C SER A 653 16.48 -36.04 -18.48
N SER A 654 16.17 -35.33 -19.58
CA SER A 654 17.07 -35.29 -20.75
C SER A 654 17.77 -33.94 -20.94
N THR A 655 19.04 -33.99 -21.34
CA THR A 655 19.94 -32.83 -21.56
C THR A 655 19.77 -32.15 -22.92
N ALA A 656 19.02 -32.73 -23.87
CA ALA A 656 18.75 -32.11 -25.16
C ALA A 656 17.42 -32.60 -25.77
N THR A 657 16.64 -31.68 -26.32
CA THR A 657 15.35 -31.92 -26.98
C THR A 657 15.39 -31.39 -28.41
N VAL A 658 14.94 -32.18 -29.38
CA VAL A 658 14.88 -31.77 -30.80
C VAL A 658 13.43 -31.69 -31.25
N VAL A 659 13.02 -30.54 -31.78
CA VAL A 659 11.70 -30.28 -32.37
C VAL A 659 11.83 -30.35 -33.88
N SER A 660 11.45 -31.50 -34.45
CA SER A 660 11.53 -31.74 -35.88
C SER A 660 10.46 -30.98 -36.68
N SER A 661 10.70 -30.81 -37.97
CA SER A 661 9.74 -30.20 -38.92
C SER A 661 8.31 -30.74 -38.74
N GLY A 662 7.33 -29.84 -38.62
CA GLY A 662 5.92 -30.14 -38.42
C GLY A 662 5.52 -30.46 -36.97
N SER A 663 6.47 -30.46 -36.03
CA SER A 663 6.23 -30.67 -34.61
C SER A 663 6.16 -29.34 -33.86
N ILE A 664 5.34 -29.32 -32.81
CA ILE A 664 5.22 -28.19 -31.89
C ILE A 664 5.67 -28.67 -30.51
N LEU A 665 6.57 -27.92 -29.88
CA LEU A 665 6.92 -28.09 -28.48
C LEU A 665 6.36 -26.90 -27.71
N SER A 666 5.41 -27.16 -26.81
CA SER A 666 4.72 -26.13 -26.04
C SER A 666 5.00 -26.22 -24.55
N GLY A 667 5.19 -25.07 -23.89
CA GLY A 667 5.37 -25.01 -22.43
C GLY A 667 6.68 -25.62 -21.95
N ALA A 668 7.70 -25.69 -22.81
CA ALA A 668 8.98 -26.30 -22.45
C ALA A 668 9.76 -25.39 -21.51
N MET A 669 10.18 -25.92 -20.36
CA MET A 669 11.18 -25.28 -19.50
C MET A 669 12.56 -25.82 -19.86
N VAL A 670 13.45 -24.96 -20.37
CA VAL A 670 14.76 -25.35 -20.88
C VAL A 670 15.84 -24.96 -19.88
N SER A 671 16.06 -25.75 -18.83
CA SER A 671 16.98 -25.48 -17.69
C SER A 671 18.45 -25.32 -18.08
N SER A 672 19.28 -24.86 -17.14
CA SER A 672 20.73 -24.75 -17.32
C SER A 672 21.36 -26.04 -17.86
N GLY A 673 22.12 -25.94 -18.94
CA GLY A 673 22.77 -27.08 -19.60
C GLY A 673 21.82 -27.91 -20.46
N GLN A 674 20.54 -27.55 -20.55
CA GLN A 674 19.60 -28.10 -21.52
C GLN A 674 19.59 -27.27 -22.79
N SER A 675 19.36 -27.94 -23.91
CA SER A 675 19.19 -27.29 -25.20
C SER A 675 17.93 -27.77 -25.91
N VAL A 676 17.19 -26.85 -26.50
CA VAL A 676 16.16 -27.15 -27.49
C VAL A 676 16.66 -26.76 -28.88
N THR A 677 16.61 -27.70 -29.82
CA THR A 677 16.88 -27.42 -31.23
C THR A 677 15.57 -27.49 -32.00
N VAL A 678 15.16 -26.39 -32.62
CA VAL A 678 13.98 -26.33 -33.49
C VAL A 678 14.44 -26.33 -34.93
N GLU A 679 14.17 -27.42 -35.64
CA GLU A 679 14.51 -27.54 -37.06
C GLU A 679 13.61 -26.65 -37.92
N ALA A 680 14.05 -26.36 -39.15
CA ALA A 680 13.22 -25.62 -40.11
C ALA A 680 11.85 -26.31 -40.30
N GLY A 681 10.77 -25.55 -40.11
CA GLY A 681 9.38 -26.06 -40.13
C GLY A 681 8.86 -26.62 -38.81
N GLY A 682 9.68 -26.66 -37.74
CA GLY A 682 9.24 -26.90 -36.36
C GLY A 682 8.81 -25.61 -35.66
N THR A 683 8.10 -25.74 -34.54
CA THR A 683 7.63 -24.61 -33.73
C THR A 683 7.94 -24.80 -32.25
N LEU A 684 8.59 -23.81 -31.66
CA LEU A 684 8.63 -23.61 -30.22
C LEU A 684 7.50 -22.64 -29.85
N GLN A 685 6.74 -22.95 -28.79
CA GLN A 685 5.60 -22.13 -28.41
C GLN A 685 5.50 -21.99 -26.91
N ALA A 686 5.40 -20.77 -26.41
CA ALA A 686 5.27 -20.50 -24.99
C ALA A 686 6.32 -21.26 -24.16
N ALA A 687 7.54 -21.36 -24.68
CA ALA A 687 8.63 -21.97 -23.95
C ALA A 687 9.22 -20.95 -22.98
N THR A 688 9.86 -21.47 -21.95
CA THR A 688 10.58 -20.67 -20.98
C THR A 688 12.04 -21.11 -21.04
N ILE A 689 12.87 -20.23 -21.59
CA ILE A 689 14.29 -20.51 -21.76
C ILE A 689 15.04 -20.07 -20.52
N LEU A 690 15.49 -21.12 -19.84
CA LEU A 690 16.38 -21.22 -18.71
C LEU A 690 17.67 -20.36 -18.76
N SER A 691 18.34 -19.91 -17.70
CA SER A 691 19.71 -19.44 -17.69
C SER A 691 20.62 -20.60 -17.89
N GLY A 692 21.55 -20.45 -18.82
CA GLY A 692 22.32 -21.57 -19.33
C GLY A 692 21.46 -22.56 -20.15
N GLY A 693 20.16 -22.30 -20.29
CA GLY A 693 19.28 -22.91 -21.25
C GLY A 693 19.48 -22.27 -22.61
N THR A 694 19.41 -23.08 -23.66
CA THR A 694 19.62 -22.59 -25.03
C THR A 694 18.52 -23.07 -25.96
N ALA A 695 18.09 -22.18 -26.84
CA ALA A 695 17.25 -22.54 -27.98
C ALA A 695 17.96 -22.16 -29.28
N ALA A 696 18.04 -23.11 -30.21
CA ALA A 696 18.51 -22.86 -31.57
C ALA A 696 17.32 -23.02 -32.51
N VAL A 697 16.82 -21.90 -33.03
CA VAL A 697 15.54 -21.86 -33.76
C VAL A 697 15.75 -21.57 -35.24
N ALA A 698 15.68 -22.63 -36.06
CA ALA A 698 15.63 -22.52 -37.51
C ALA A 698 14.19 -22.47 -38.06
N GLY A 699 13.22 -22.83 -37.22
CA GLY A 699 11.78 -22.75 -37.51
C GLY A 699 11.16 -21.44 -37.03
N LEU A 700 10.06 -21.56 -36.30
CA LEU A 700 9.35 -20.45 -35.65
C LEU A 700 9.44 -20.59 -34.12
N ASP A 701 9.79 -19.51 -33.43
CA ASP A 701 9.45 -19.32 -32.01
C ASP A 701 8.25 -18.37 -31.89
N SER A 702 7.40 -18.60 -30.89
CA SER A 702 6.26 -17.74 -30.63
C SER A 702 5.80 -17.74 -29.17
N GLY A 703 5.76 -16.53 -28.61
CA GLY A 703 5.25 -16.27 -27.26
C GLY A 703 6.14 -16.84 -26.17
N SER A 704 7.41 -17.09 -26.47
CA SER A 704 8.37 -17.63 -25.51
C SER A 704 8.91 -16.53 -24.59
N VAL A 705 9.33 -16.93 -23.40
CA VAL A 705 10.03 -16.07 -22.45
C VAL A 705 11.48 -16.48 -22.41
N ILE A 706 12.35 -15.59 -22.86
CA ILE A 706 13.80 -15.76 -22.77
C ILE A 706 14.26 -15.04 -21.51
N SER A 707 14.53 -15.82 -20.48
CA SER A 707 14.94 -15.32 -19.18
C SER A 707 16.45 -15.08 -19.15
N ALA A 708 17.02 -14.82 -17.98
CA ALA A 708 18.38 -14.27 -17.92
C ALA A 708 19.33 -15.32 -18.23
N GLY A 709 20.41 -14.95 -18.89
CA GLY A 709 21.40 -15.93 -19.30
C GLY A 709 20.79 -17.04 -20.16
N GLY A 710 19.50 -16.94 -20.51
CA GLY A 710 18.83 -17.72 -21.52
C GLY A 710 19.22 -17.12 -22.85
N ALA A 711 19.57 -18.01 -23.77
CA ALA A 711 20.04 -17.63 -25.08
C ALA A 711 19.18 -18.29 -26.14
N GLU A 712 18.59 -17.45 -26.99
CA GLU A 712 18.00 -17.90 -28.23
C GLU A 712 18.85 -17.44 -29.40
N THR A 713 19.22 -18.39 -30.26
CA THR A 713 19.88 -18.12 -31.54
C THR A 713 18.92 -18.43 -32.68
N LEU A 714 18.52 -17.39 -33.40
CA LEU A 714 17.61 -17.49 -34.53
C LEU A 714 18.34 -17.62 -35.85
N THR A 715 17.94 -18.62 -36.62
CA THR A 715 18.19 -18.69 -38.07
C THR A 715 16.90 -18.69 -38.89
N GLY A 716 15.75 -18.78 -38.23
CA GLY A 716 14.40 -18.63 -38.81
C GLY A 716 13.73 -17.32 -38.38
N SER A 717 12.57 -17.43 -37.72
CA SER A 717 11.79 -16.27 -37.27
C SER A 717 11.27 -16.42 -35.83
N ALA A 718 11.12 -15.31 -35.12
CA ALA A 718 10.45 -15.21 -33.81
C ALA A 718 9.31 -14.19 -33.87
N THR A 719 8.31 -14.38 -33.00
CA THR A 719 7.23 -13.40 -32.85
C THR A 719 6.59 -13.40 -31.47
N GLY A 720 6.51 -12.21 -30.87
CA GLY A 720 5.76 -11.99 -29.63
C GLY A 720 6.43 -12.55 -28.39
N ASP A 721 7.75 -12.74 -28.43
CA ASP A 721 8.54 -13.20 -27.32
C ASP A 721 8.86 -12.05 -26.36
N GLN A 722 9.09 -12.43 -25.11
CA GLN A 722 9.54 -11.52 -24.06
C GLN A 722 11.01 -11.80 -23.79
N ILE A 723 11.85 -10.80 -24.05
CA ILE A 723 13.30 -10.94 -24.07
C ILE A 723 13.85 -10.20 -22.85
N TYR A 724 14.10 -10.96 -21.79
CA TYR A 724 14.94 -10.51 -20.69
C TYR A 724 16.40 -10.91 -20.96
N GLY A 725 16.65 -12.06 -21.58
CA GLY A 725 17.99 -12.60 -21.87
C GLY A 725 18.61 -12.09 -23.17
N THR A 726 19.20 -13.00 -23.96
CA THR A 726 19.78 -12.65 -25.27
C THR A 726 19.08 -13.37 -26.40
N GLN A 727 18.58 -12.60 -27.35
CA GLN A 727 18.10 -13.10 -28.64
C GLN A 727 19.03 -12.60 -29.75
N THR A 728 19.63 -13.52 -30.52
CA THR A 728 20.59 -13.20 -31.59
C THR A 728 20.11 -13.74 -32.93
N LEU A 729 20.07 -12.87 -33.94
CA LEU A 729 19.79 -13.25 -35.32
C LEU A 729 21.10 -13.64 -36.01
N ALA A 730 21.29 -14.93 -36.27
CA ALA A 730 22.56 -15.52 -36.67
C ALA A 730 22.73 -15.76 -38.18
N THR A 731 21.74 -15.44 -39.01
CA THR A 731 21.85 -15.60 -40.48
C THR A 731 21.14 -14.49 -41.24
N SER A 732 21.56 -14.28 -42.50
CA SER A 732 20.84 -13.41 -43.44
C SER A 732 19.43 -13.97 -43.66
N GLY A 733 18.42 -13.11 -43.51
CA GLY A 733 17.00 -13.48 -43.63
C GLY A 733 16.34 -13.94 -42.34
N ALA A 734 17.06 -14.01 -41.22
CA ALA A 734 16.42 -14.11 -39.92
C ALA A 734 15.65 -12.83 -39.61
N SER A 735 14.49 -12.95 -38.95
CA SER A 735 13.61 -11.83 -38.68
C SER A 735 12.88 -12.00 -37.35
N VAL A 736 12.58 -10.88 -36.71
CA VAL A 736 11.78 -10.83 -35.47
C VAL A 736 10.67 -9.81 -35.62
N ARG A 737 9.53 -10.07 -34.97
CA ARG A 737 8.35 -9.22 -35.11
C ARG A 737 7.51 -9.14 -33.84
N SER A 738 7.16 -7.93 -33.44
CA SER A 738 6.35 -7.69 -32.24
C SER A 738 7.00 -8.21 -30.95
N GLU A 739 8.32 -8.20 -30.90
CA GLU A 739 9.08 -8.56 -29.70
C GLU A 739 9.02 -7.45 -28.65
N THR A 740 9.11 -7.84 -27.39
CA THR A 740 9.31 -6.92 -26.27
C THR A 740 10.66 -7.20 -25.61
N VAL A 741 11.59 -6.26 -25.74
CA VAL A 741 12.89 -6.30 -25.07
C VAL A 741 12.75 -5.59 -23.74
N LEU A 742 12.85 -6.34 -22.64
CA LEU A 742 12.62 -5.86 -21.29
C LEU A 742 13.94 -5.50 -20.60
N GLN A 743 13.86 -5.00 -19.36
CA GLN A 743 15.01 -4.53 -18.59
C GLN A 743 16.14 -5.56 -18.58
N GLY A 744 17.33 -5.13 -19.02
CA GLY A 744 18.51 -5.98 -19.07
C GLY A 744 18.59 -6.97 -20.24
N GLY A 745 17.56 -7.03 -21.10
CA GLY A 745 17.52 -7.86 -22.29
C GLY A 745 18.18 -7.24 -23.51
N VAL A 746 18.70 -8.11 -24.38
CA VAL A 746 19.42 -7.72 -25.59
C VAL A 746 18.86 -8.46 -26.80
N LEU A 747 18.37 -7.68 -27.75
CA LEU A 747 18.08 -8.14 -29.11
C LEU A 747 19.21 -7.66 -30.03
N SER A 748 19.99 -8.60 -30.57
CA SER A 748 21.21 -8.31 -31.33
C SER A 748 21.08 -8.67 -32.81
N LEU A 749 21.25 -7.65 -33.66
CA LEU A 749 21.26 -7.76 -35.12
C LEU A 749 22.66 -7.42 -35.67
N SER A 750 23.55 -8.41 -35.70
CA SER A 750 24.93 -8.26 -36.20
C SER A 750 25.13 -8.75 -37.64
N ILE A 751 24.18 -9.51 -38.17
CA ILE A 751 24.29 -10.14 -39.50
C ILE A 751 23.57 -9.30 -40.56
N LYS A 752 24.25 -9.09 -41.69
CA LYS A 752 23.68 -8.40 -42.85
C LYS A 752 22.37 -9.07 -43.31
N GLY A 753 21.33 -8.26 -43.51
CA GLY A 753 20.03 -8.73 -44.01
C GLY A 753 19.17 -9.38 -42.95
N THR A 754 19.41 -9.07 -41.67
CA THR A 754 18.47 -9.33 -40.57
C THR A 754 17.55 -8.13 -40.40
N GLU A 755 16.33 -8.38 -39.94
CA GLU A 755 15.26 -7.37 -39.84
C GLU A 755 14.55 -7.48 -38.48
N ALA A 756 14.25 -6.33 -37.89
CA ALA A 756 13.40 -6.21 -36.71
C ALA A 756 12.22 -5.27 -37.02
N ASP A 757 10.98 -5.71 -36.79
CA ASP A 757 9.79 -4.90 -37.05
C ASP A 757 8.85 -4.86 -35.85
N ASN A 758 8.36 -3.67 -35.50
CA ASN A 758 7.48 -3.42 -34.36
C ASN A 758 8.05 -3.90 -33.01
N VAL A 759 9.34 -3.65 -32.76
CA VAL A 759 9.97 -4.01 -31.49
C VAL A 759 9.72 -2.92 -30.45
N THR A 760 9.23 -3.32 -29.28
CA THR A 760 9.17 -2.45 -28.09
C THR A 760 10.39 -2.70 -27.23
N VAL A 761 11.13 -1.64 -26.92
CA VAL A 761 12.30 -1.68 -26.03
C VAL A 761 11.94 -0.95 -24.74
N ALA A 762 11.63 -1.72 -23.70
CA ALA A 762 11.21 -1.26 -22.38
C ALA A 762 12.34 -1.53 -21.37
N GLY A 763 13.28 -0.59 -21.24
CA GLY A 763 14.46 -0.73 -20.37
C GLY A 763 15.55 -1.69 -20.85
N GLY A 764 15.37 -2.36 -21.99
CA GLY A 764 16.36 -3.23 -22.64
C GLY A 764 17.19 -2.53 -23.72
N THR A 765 17.90 -3.32 -24.54
CA THR A 765 18.68 -2.81 -25.68
C THR A 765 18.38 -3.55 -26.97
N LEU A 766 18.04 -2.78 -28.01
CA LEU A 766 18.09 -3.23 -29.40
C LEU A 766 19.41 -2.76 -30.01
N SER A 767 20.34 -3.69 -30.28
CA SER A 767 21.68 -3.39 -30.81
C SER A 767 21.79 -3.79 -32.27
N ILE A 768 22.26 -2.85 -33.10
CA ILE A 768 22.46 -3.03 -34.53
C ILE A 768 23.95 -2.82 -34.88
N ASP A 769 24.71 -3.90 -34.92
CA ASP A 769 26.13 -3.92 -35.33
C ASP A 769 26.29 -4.56 -36.72
N GLY A 770 25.72 -3.92 -37.74
CA GLY A 770 25.85 -4.39 -39.11
C GLY A 770 24.95 -3.68 -40.10
N ASN A 771 24.77 -4.28 -41.28
CA ASN A 771 23.85 -3.80 -42.31
C ASN A 771 22.46 -4.42 -42.10
N ALA A 772 21.92 -4.22 -40.91
CA ALA A 772 20.59 -4.65 -40.49
C ALA A 772 19.69 -3.43 -40.29
N VAL A 773 18.37 -3.64 -40.31
CA VAL A 773 17.37 -2.57 -40.29
C VAL A 773 16.33 -2.86 -39.22
N ALA A 774 16.02 -1.85 -38.41
CA ALA A 774 14.85 -1.82 -37.54
C ALA A 774 13.77 -0.87 -38.10
N SER A 775 12.50 -1.22 -37.88
CA SER A 775 11.33 -0.43 -38.26
C SER A 775 10.26 -0.51 -37.18
N GLY A 776 9.54 0.58 -36.96
CA GLY A 776 8.43 0.61 -35.99
C GLY A 776 8.88 0.43 -34.54
N THR A 777 10.08 0.91 -34.19
CA THR A 777 10.63 0.76 -32.85
C THR A 777 9.94 1.72 -31.87
N ILE A 778 9.63 1.23 -30.68
CA ILE A 778 9.10 2.01 -29.55
C ILE A 778 10.13 1.97 -28.42
N LEU A 779 10.52 3.13 -27.90
CA LEU A 779 11.41 3.28 -26.75
C LEU A 779 10.60 3.78 -25.56
N THR A 780 10.67 3.07 -24.44
CA THR A 780 10.02 3.43 -23.18
C THR A 780 10.86 2.92 -22.00
N GLN A 781 10.61 3.43 -20.79
CA GLN A 781 11.23 2.93 -19.56
C GLN A 781 12.77 2.86 -19.62
N SER A 782 13.46 3.88 -20.17
CA SER A 782 14.92 3.86 -20.39
C SER A 782 15.43 2.87 -21.44
N GLY A 783 14.58 2.45 -22.38
CA GLY A 783 14.97 1.59 -23.50
C GLY A 783 15.98 2.25 -24.44
N VAL A 784 16.97 1.46 -24.88
CA VAL A 784 18.06 1.92 -25.75
C VAL A 784 17.99 1.28 -27.13
N LEU A 785 17.97 2.10 -28.18
CA LEU A 785 18.30 1.68 -29.53
C LEU A 785 19.72 2.13 -29.85
N ASP A 786 20.60 1.17 -30.13
CA ASP A 786 22.02 1.41 -30.35
C ASP A 786 22.44 1.07 -31.80
N LEU A 787 22.93 2.08 -32.51
CA LEU A 787 23.42 2.00 -33.88
C LEU A 787 24.95 1.98 -33.90
N GLN A 788 25.52 0.78 -33.82
CA GLN A 788 26.97 0.57 -33.62
C GLN A 788 27.81 0.60 -34.90
N SER A 789 27.19 0.60 -36.09
CA SER A 789 27.91 0.54 -37.36
C SER A 789 27.48 1.62 -38.37
N PRO A 790 28.36 2.03 -39.32
CA PRO A 790 28.03 3.05 -40.34
C PRO A 790 26.88 2.70 -41.30
N LYS A 791 26.33 1.48 -41.20
CA LYS A 791 25.23 0.96 -42.01
C LYS A 791 24.06 0.44 -41.16
N ALA A 792 24.15 0.57 -39.84
CA ALA A 792 23.01 0.36 -38.97
C ALA A 792 21.95 1.41 -39.30
N ALA A 793 20.68 1.00 -39.34
CA ALA A 793 19.61 1.91 -39.71
C ALA A 793 18.33 1.63 -38.94
N VAL A 794 17.67 2.71 -38.55
CA VAL A 794 16.29 2.72 -38.11
C VAL A 794 15.46 3.47 -39.15
N THR A 795 14.33 2.91 -39.55
CA THR A 795 13.47 3.42 -40.62
C THR A 795 12.00 3.40 -40.22
N GLY A 796 11.13 4.01 -41.03
CA GLY A 796 9.71 4.09 -40.68
C GLY A 796 9.49 5.08 -39.53
N THR A 797 8.93 4.61 -38.43
CA THR A 797 8.69 5.40 -37.22
C THR A 797 9.58 4.94 -36.07
N LEU A 798 10.07 5.90 -35.28
CA LEU A 798 10.70 5.69 -33.98
C LEU A 798 9.88 6.48 -32.95
N THR A 799 9.22 5.80 -32.03
CA THR A 799 8.35 6.44 -31.04
C THR A 799 9.03 6.44 -29.68
N PHE A 800 9.09 7.60 -29.04
CA PHE A 800 9.43 7.74 -27.63
C PHE A 800 8.14 7.80 -26.81
N GLU A 801 8.03 6.95 -25.80
CA GLU A 801 6.96 6.94 -24.80
C GLU A 801 7.55 7.17 -23.40
N GLY A 802 8.50 8.11 -23.30
CA GLY A 802 9.15 8.57 -22.07
C GLY A 802 10.51 7.92 -21.78
N ALA A 803 11.49 8.78 -21.46
CA ALA A 803 12.84 8.45 -21.04
C ALA A 803 13.63 7.52 -21.99
N GLY A 804 13.32 7.49 -23.29
CA GLY A 804 14.03 6.63 -24.26
C GLY A 804 15.38 7.22 -24.68
N THR A 805 16.32 6.37 -25.09
CA THR A 805 17.59 6.81 -25.70
C THR A 805 17.83 6.16 -27.06
N LEU A 806 18.10 6.99 -28.06
CA LEU A 806 18.71 6.56 -29.31
C LEU A 806 20.19 6.93 -29.27
N GLN A 807 21.07 5.93 -29.33
CA GLN A 807 22.51 6.12 -29.36
C GLN A 807 23.05 5.82 -30.76
N GLN A 808 23.82 6.77 -31.29
CA GLN A 808 24.51 6.61 -32.56
C GLN A 808 26.02 6.68 -32.36
N ASP A 809 26.62 5.51 -32.12
CA ASP A 809 28.06 5.35 -31.88
C ASP A 809 28.91 5.75 -33.07
N VAL A 810 28.41 5.51 -34.28
CA VAL A 810 29.18 5.72 -35.52
C VAL A 810 28.38 6.52 -36.54
N ALA A 811 29.04 7.55 -37.11
CA ALA A 811 28.48 8.34 -38.19
C ALA A 811 28.11 7.46 -39.42
N PRO A 812 26.98 7.73 -40.09
CA PRO A 812 26.47 6.94 -41.19
C PRO A 812 27.31 7.17 -42.46
N SER A 813 27.43 6.11 -43.26
CA SER A 813 28.28 6.14 -44.46
C SER A 813 27.65 6.83 -45.68
N THR A 814 26.31 6.93 -45.75
CA THR A 814 25.54 7.57 -46.83
C THR A 814 24.14 8.00 -46.36
N ALA A 815 23.48 8.91 -47.09
CA ALA A 815 22.08 9.28 -46.84
C ALA A 815 21.15 8.05 -46.95
N GLY A 816 20.39 7.76 -45.90
CA GLY A 816 19.52 6.57 -45.79
C GLY A 816 20.06 5.44 -44.93
N THR A 817 21.29 5.57 -44.40
CA THR A 817 21.83 4.77 -43.28
C THR A 817 21.88 5.66 -42.03
N GLY A 818 21.68 5.10 -40.83
CA GLY A 818 21.53 5.88 -39.58
C GLY A 818 20.07 6.14 -39.20
N ILE A 819 19.78 7.36 -38.72
CA ILE A 819 18.45 7.78 -38.23
C ILE A 819 17.57 8.18 -39.41
N GLY A 820 17.00 7.21 -40.11
CA GLY A 820 16.06 7.42 -41.23
C GLY A 820 14.59 7.40 -40.82
N ALA A 821 14.29 7.19 -39.53
CA ALA A 821 12.94 7.16 -39.00
C ALA A 821 12.41 8.57 -38.73
N VAL A 822 11.09 8.71 -38.82
CA VAL A 822 10.38 9.87 -38.27
C VAL A 822 10.24 9.64 -36.77
N VAL A 823 10.84 10.52 -35.98
CA VAL A 823 10.77 10.49 -34.51
C VAL A 823 9.43 11.04 -34.05
N ALA A 824 8.72 10.33 -33.19
CA ALA A 824 7.46 10.74 -32.60
C ALA A 824 7.54 10.69 -31.08
N GLY A 825 6.80 11.58 -30.39
CA GLY A 825 6.69 11.56 -28.93
C GLY A 825 7.89 12.10 -28.15
N PHE A 826 8.88 12.71 -28.84
CA PHE A 826 10.12 13.19 -28.20
C PHE A 826 9.85 14.31 -27.18
N GLY A 827 10.03 13.97 -25.90
CA GLY A 827 9.72 14.78 -24.74
C GLY A 827 10.93 15.08 -23.85
N VAL A 828 10.66 15.69 -22.70
CA VAL A 828 11.65 15.87 -21.64
C VAL A 828 12.03 14.49 -21.07
N GLY A 829 13.33 14.25 -20.89
CA GLY A 829 13.89 12.97 -20.44
C GLY A 829 14.29 12.02 -21.59
N ASP A 830 13.86 12.28 -22.82
CA ASP A 830 14.33 11.55 -23.99
C ASP A 830 15.67 12.12 -24.48
N ALA A 831 16.51 11.24 -25.02
CA ALA A 831 17.81 11.61 -25.54
C ALA A 831 18.05 11.03 -26.94
N ILE A 832 18.67 11.84 -27.80
CA ILE A 832 19.38 11.35 -28.97
C ILE A 832 20.85 11.69 -28.79
N ASP A 833 21.65 10.68 -28.52
CA ASP A 833 23.08 10.80 -28.31
C ASP A 833 23.84 10.53 -29.61
N LEU A 834 24.58 11.56 -30.05
CA LEU A 834 25.40 11.55 -31.25
C LEU A 834 26.86 11.45 -30.86
N VAL A 835 27.27 10.27 -30.38
CA VAL A 835 28.64 9.99 -29.87
C VAL A 835 29.73 10.38 -30.88
N ALA A 836 29.50 10.15 -32.18
CA ALA A 836 30.47 10.49 -33.23
C ALA A 836 30.61 12.02 -33.48
N MET A 837 29.76 12.86 -32.88
CA MET A 837 29.69 14.31 -33.08
C MET A 837 30.69 15.08 -32.21
N THR A 838 31.98 14.82 -32.42
CA THR A 838 33.04 15.37 -31.56
C THR A 838 33.30 16.87 -31.74
N GLY A 839 33.60 17.57 -30.64
CA GLY A 839 33.95 19.01 -30.65
C GLY A 839 32.75 19.95 -30.57
N SER A 840 32.93 21.24 -30.91
CA SER A 840 31.83 22.21 -30.84
C SER A 840 30.83 21.97 -31.97
N ALA A 841 29.72 21.31 -31.64
CA ALA A 841 28.59 21.14 -32.54
C ALA A 841 27.68 22.37 -32.52
N THR A 842 26.94 22.55 -33.61
CA THR A 842 25.85 23.53 -33.71
C THR A 842 24.58 22.82 -34.14
N LEU A 843 23.46 23.24 -33.57
CA LEU A 843 22.13 22.80 -33.95
C LEU A 843 21.45 23.88 -34.77
N SER A 844 20.78 23.44 -35.84
CA SER A 844 19.87 24.25 -36.62
C SER A 844 18.59 23.46 -36.83
N GLN A 845 17.47 24.14 -36.94
CA GLN A 845 16.20 23.48 -37.20
C GLN A 845 15.42 24.16 -38.32
N VAL A 846 14.70 23.35 -39.09
CA VAL A 846 13.83 23.79 -40.17
C VAL A 846 12.49 23.08 -40.04
N THR A 847 11.43 23.86 -39.78
CA THR A 847 10.07 23.34 -39.78
C THR A 847 9.55 23.22 -41.21
N SER A 848 9.04 22.05 -41.59
CA SER A 848 8.42 21.78 -42.88
C SER A 848 7.07 21.10 -42.69
N GLY A 849 5.99 21.89 -42.68
CA GLY A 849 4.65 21.39 -42.37
C GLY A 849 4.48 21.17 -40.87
N SER A 850 4.07 19.97 -40.46
CA SER A 850 3.94 19.56 -39.06
C SER A 850 5.22 18.98 -38.46
N ASP A 851 6.28 18.82 -39.27
CA ASP A 851 7.50 18.13 -38.86
C ASP A 851 8.65 19.13 -38.76
N VAL A 852 9.58 18.86 -37.85
CA VAL A 852 10.79 19.65 -37.63
C VAL A 852 12.00 18.80 -38.00
N LEU A 853 12.76 19.29 -38.98
CA LEU A 853 14.07 18.74 -39.31
C LEU A 853 15.11 19.43 -38.42
N VAL A 854 15.69 18.69 -37.50
CA VAL A 854 16.83 19.14 -36.67
C VAL A 854 18.11 18.65 -37.31
N THR A 855 19.02 19.57 -37.64
CA THR A 855 20.33 19.29 -38.20
C THR A 855 21.41 19.68 -37.21
N VAL A 856 22.22 18.70 -36.80
CA VAL A 856 23.39 18.90 -35.93
C VAL A 856 24.66 18.72 -36.76
N THR A 857 25.60 19.66 -36.64
CA THR A 857 26.90 19.55 -37.32
C THR A 857 28.04 20.18 -36.53
N ASN A 858 29.21 19.55 -36.60
CA ASN A 858 30.50 20.10 -36.13
C ASN A 858 31.41 20.55 -37.30
N GLY A 859 30.86 20.65 -38.52
CA GLY A 859 31.57 20.97 -39.75
C GLY A 859 32.26 19.80 -40.46
N THR A 860 32.36 18.62 -39.82
CA THR A 860 32.91 17.38 -40.41
C THR A 860 31.86 16.28 -40.52
N VAL A 861 31.02 16.16 -39.49
CA VAL A 861 29.88 15.24 -39.42
C VAL A 861 28.60 16.09 -39.44
N THR A 862 27.57 15.57 -40.10
CA THR A 862 26.24 16.19 -40.16
C THR A 862 25.20 15.11 -40.00
N GLU A 863 24.38 15.22 -38.96
CA GLU A 863 23.20 14.38 -38.76
C GLU A 863 21.94 15.20 -38.91
N SER A 864 20.89 14.56 -39.39
CA SER A 864 19.58 15.19 -39.54
C SER A 864 18.49 14.24 -39.09
N VAL A 865 17.74 14.67 -38.08
CA VAL A 865 16.65 13.90 -37.47
C VAL A 865 15.35 14.63 -37.77
N THR A 866 14.37 13.88 -38.27
CA THR A 866 13.03 14.42 -38.53
C THR A 866 12.13 14.07 -37.36
N PHE A 867 11.67 15.09 -36.64
CA PHE A 867 10.70 14.95 -35.57
C PHE A 867 9.31 15.28 -36.10
N SER A 868 8.36 14.38 -35.92
CA SER A 868 6.95 14.68 -36.09
C SER A 868 6.45 15.52 -34.92
N GLY A 869 5.67 16.56 -35.23
CA GLY A 869 5.20 17.53 -34.24
C GLY A 869 5.83 18.91 -34.38
N SER A 870 5.21 19.91 -33.76
CA SER A 870 5.66 21.31 -33.78
C SER A 870 6.40 21.66 -32.50
N TYR A 871 7.65 22.13 -32.63
CA TYR A 871 8.55 22.45 -31.51
C TYR A 871 8.98 23.94 -31.55
N THR A 872 9.38 24.54 -30.41
CA THR A 872 9.97 25.91 -30.35
C THR A 872 11.27 25.97 -31.14
N GLU A 873 11.64 27.18 -31.61
CA GLU A 873 12.99 27.48 -32.10
C GLU A 873 14.11 27.16 -31.08
N ASP A 874 13.78 27.05 -29.79
CA ASP A 874 14.71 26.71 -28.70
C ASP A 874 14.34 25.41 -27.96
N TYR A 875 13.43 24.57 -28.49
CA TYR A 875 13.04 23.32 -27.79
C TYR A 875 14.20 22.34 -27.65
N PHE A 876 14.87 22.11 -28.78
CA PHE A 876 15.99 21.21 -28.86
C PHE A 876 17.23 21.95 -28.41
N THR A 877 17.75 21.56 -27.25
CA THR A 877 19.03 22.06 -26.78
C THR A 877 20.11 21.04 -27.13
N LEU A 878 21.30 21.53 -27.45
CA LEU A 878 22.50 20.69 -27.48
C LEU A 878 23.20 20.83 -26.15
N GLN A 879 23.45 19.70 -25.52
CA GLN A 879 24.36 19.61 -24.39
C GLN A 879 25.54 18.69 -24.71
N SER A 880 26.58 18.78 -23.87
CA SER A 880 27.68 17.84 -23.93
C SER A 880 27.28 16.56 -23.22
N ASP A 881 27.55 15.41 -23.84
CA ASP A 881 27.39 14.07 -23.25
C ASP A 881 28.38 13.82 -22.07
N GLY A 882 29.43 14.64 -21.94
CA GLY A 882 30.52 14.43 -20.99
C GLY A 882 31.60 13.43 -21.45
N GLN A 883 31.46 12.82 -22.63
CA GLN A 883 32.43 11.90 -23.25
C GLN A 883 33.03 12.44 -24.56
N GLY A 884 32.57 13.62 -25.01
CA GLY A 884 33.14 14.38 -26.12
C GLY A 884 32.24 14.46 -27.36
N GLY A 885 31.07 13.84 -27.34
CA GLY A 885 29.99 13.95 -28.32
C GLY A 885 28.96 15.03 -27.95
N ALA A 886 27.79 14.95 -28.59
CA ALA A 886 26.72 15.92 -28.43
C ALA A 886 25.36 15.22 -28.28
N GLU A 887 24.56 15.72 -27.36
CA GLU A 887 23.26 15.14 -27.02
C GLU A 887 22.14 16.16 -27.29
N ILE A 888 21.05 15.71 -27.89
CA ILE A 888 19.83 16.50 -28.10
C ILE A 888 18.83 16.18 -26.98
N VAL A 889 18.39 17.21 -26.23
CA VAL A 889 17.37 17.09 -25.15
C VAL A 889 16.34 18.21 -25.19
N GLY A 890 15.21 18.04 -24.47
CA GLY A 890 14.14 19.05 -24.29
C GLY A 890 14.21 19.80 -22.94
N ASP A 891 13.89 21.11 -22.91
CA ASP A 891 14.03 22.03 -21.75
C ASP A 891 12.69 22.58 -21.19
N GLY A 892 12.60 22.89 -19.87
CA GLY A 892 11.44 23.47 -19.17
C GLY A 892 11.78 24.16 -17.82
N THR A 893 10.96 25.11 -17.34
CA THR A 893 11.16 25.79 -16.01
C THR A 893 9.88 25.81 -15.17
N PRO A 894 9.94 25.64 -13.84
CA PRO A 894 8.82 25.90 -12.90
C PRO A 894 8.25 27.32 -13.04
N CYS A 895 6.92 27.53 -12.91
CA CYS A 895 6.19 28.81 -12.89
C CYS A 895 4.71 28.63 -12.43
N PHE A 896 4.12 29.68 -11.84
CA PHE A 896 2.68 29.83 -11.60
C PHE A 896 1.97 30.53 -12.78
N CYS A 897 0.68 30.25 -12.98
CA CYS A 897 -0.18 31.05 -13.87
C CYS A 897 -0.85 32.23 -13.11
N PRO A 898 -1.24 33.32 -13.80
CA PRO A 898 -2.01 34.41 -13.20
C PRO A 898 -3.31 33.92 -12.54
N GLY A 899 -3.71 34.60 -11.47
CA GLY A 899 -4.89 34.28 -10.69
C GLY A 899 -4.65 33.27 -9.56
N THR A 900 -3.49 32.60 -9.53
CA THR A 900 -3.08 31.75 -8.41
C THR A 900 -2.92 32.56 -7.14
N MET A 901 -3.67 32.20 -6.11
CA MET A 901 -3.67 32.86 -4.81
C MET A 901 -2.52 32.38 -3.93
N ILE A 902 -1.60 33.28 -3.58
CA ILE A 902 -0.44 33.01 -2.72
C ILE A 902 -0.72 33.50 -1.30
N ARG A 903 -0.43 32.67 -0.30
CA ARG A 903 -0.59 33.02 1.12
C ARG A 903 0.41 34.09 1.53
N THR A 904 -0.11 35.21 2.03
CA THR A 904 0.68 36.30 2.63
C THR A 904 0.27 36.52 4.08
N GLY A 905 1.08 37.27 4.84
CA GLY A 905 0.72 37.69 6.19
C GLY A 905 -0.54 38.58 6.29
N GLN A 906 -1.09 39.03 5.16
CA GLN A 906 -2.33 39.82 5.08
C GLN A 906 -3.50 39.05 4.45
N GLY A 907 -3.37 37.72 4.32
CA GLY A 907 -4.31 36.87 3.61
C GLY A 907 -3.82 36.49 2.21
N ASP A 908 -4.66 35.80 1.45
CA ASP A 908 -4.28 35.30 0.13
C ASP A 908 -4.34 36.42 -0.93
N ARG A 909 -3.30 36.53 -1.75
CA ARG A 909 -3.19 37.53 -2.83
C ARG A 909 -2.81 36.86 -4.16
N PRO A 910 -3.37 37.28 -5.31
CA PRO A 910 -3.02 36.70 -6.60
C PRO A 910 -1.56 37.01 -6.95
N VAL A 911 -0.85 36.03 -7.52
CA VAL A 911 0.60 36.07 -7.78
C VAL A 911 1.03 37.27 -8.62
N GLU A 912 0.22 37.68 -9.60
CA GLU A 912 0.49 38.84 -10.47
C GLU A 912 0.39 40.20 -9.74
N SER A 913 -0.23 40.23 -8.55
CA SER A 913 -0.36 41.44 -7.74
C SER A 913 0.77 41.64 -6.72
N LEU A 914 1.66 40.65 -6.59
CA LEU A 914 2.78 40.69 -5.66
C LEU A 914 3.90 41.59 -6.20
N ALA A 915 4.63 42.23 -5.29
CA ALA A 915 5.79 43.05 -5.60
C ALA A 915 7.03 42.64 -4.79
N ILE A 916 8.22 42.99 -5.29
CA ILE A 916 9.47 42.86 -4.51
C ILE A 916 9.29 43.56 -3.16
N GLY A 917 9.63 42.86 -2.08
CA GLY A 917 9.45 43.30 -0.69
C GLY A 917 8.13 42.91 -0.03
N ASP A 918 7.11 42.47 -0.77
CA ASP A 918 5.92 41.83 -0.18
C ASP A 918 6.33 40.56 0.57
N ARG A 919 5.62 40.22 1.65
CA ARG A 919 5.93 39.07 2.51
C ARG A 919 4.99 37.90 2.25
N VAL A 920 5.55 36.76 1.88
CA VAL A 920 4.83 35.49 1.72
C VAL A 920 5.02 34.63 2.96
N THR A 921 4.02 33.80 3.25
CA THR A 921 4.07 32.84 4.35
C THR A 921 4.76 31.57 3.88
N THR A 922 5.86 31.20 4.53
CA THR A 922 6.56 29.94 4.28
C THR A 922 5.92 28.79 5.06
N HIS A 923 6.20 27.55 4.66
CA HIS A 923 5.64 26.33 5.25
C HIS A 923 5.92 26.20 6.76
N ASP A 924 7.06 26.72 7.23
CA ASP A 924 7.44 26.78 8.64
C ASP A 924 6.79 27.95 9.43
N GLY A 925 5.84 28.66 8.81
CA GLY A 925 5.11 29.78 9.40
C GLY A 925 5.82 31.13 9.38
N ARG A 926 7.04 31.23 8.82
CA ARG A 926 7.77 32.51 8.74
C ARG A 926 7.21 33.41 7.63
N GLN A 927 7.52 34.70 7.74
CA GLN A 927 7.11 35.73 6.77
C GLN A 927 8.33 36.27 6.02
N ARG A 928 8.55 35.81 4.79
CA ARG A 928 9.76 36.14 4.02
C ARG A 928 9.49 37.13 2.89
N PRO A 929 10.37 38.14 2.69
CA PRO A 929 10.20 39.13 1.63
C PRO A 929 10.58 38.54 0.26
N ILE A 930 9.80 38.88 -0.76
CA ILE A 930 10.11 38.57 -2.15
C ILE A 930 11.33 39.38 -2.61
N ARG A 931 12.33 38.72 -3.19
CA ARG A 931 13.55 39.37 -3.74
C ARG A 931 13.45 39.67 -5.22
N TRP A 932 12.78 38.82 -5.98
CA TRP A 932 12.59 38.98 -7.41
C TRP A 932 11.35 38.24 -7.88
N ILE A 933 10.81 38.67 -9.03
CA ILE A 933 9.65 38.06 -9.67
C ILE A 933 9.99 37.85 -11.15
N GLY A 934 10.12 36.59 -11.56
CA GLY A 934 10.38 36.21 -12.94
C GLY A 934 9.09 36.16 -13.75
N ARG A 935 9.13 36.60 -15.01
CA ARG A 935 7.98 36.61 -15.93
C ARG A 935 8.35 36.12 -17.33
N ARG A 936 7.52 35.26 -17.90
CA ARG A 936 7.58 34.84 -19.32
C ARG A 936 6.18 34.57 -19.85
N SER A 937 6.02 34.46 -21.17
CA SER A 937 4.72 34.26 -21.79
C SER A 937 4.81 33.59 -23.15
N TYR A 938 3.80 32.80 -23.52
CA TYR A 938 3.74 32.09 -24.79
C TYR A 938 2.40 32.27 -25.50
N ASP A 939 2.45 32.48 -26.83
CA ASP A 939 1.26 32.50 -27.67
C ASP A 939 0.65 31.10 -27.78
N GLY A 940 -0.68 31.00 -27.67
CA GLY A 940 -1.37 29.70 -27.66
C GLY A 940 -1.17 28.85 -28.91
N ARG A 941 -0.95 29.47 -30.08
CA ARG A 941 -0.67 28.72 -31.32
C ARG A 941 0.70 28.07 -31.30
N PHE A 942 1.64 28.66 -30.58
CA PHE A 942 3.00 28.19 -30.47
C PHE A 942 3.16 27.01 -29.52
N ILE A 943 2.31 26.94 -28.50
CA ILE A 943 2.35 25.89 -27.47
C ILE A 943 1.23 24.85 -27.62
N ALA A 944 0.42 24.93 -28.68
CA ALA A 944 -0.60 23.93 -28.96
C ALA A 944 0.05 22.54 -29.17
N GLY A 945 -0.36 21.56 -28.36
CA GLY A 945 0.19 20.20 -28.38
C GLY A 945 1.54 20.02 -27.68
N ARG A 946 2.06 21.05 -27.01
CA ARG A 946 3.38 21.04 -26.37
C ARG A 946 3.30 20.84 -24.87
N THR A 947 3.30 19.59 -24.41
CA THR A 947 3.12 19.21 -23.00
C THR A 947 4.26 19.65 -22.09
N ASP A 948 5.42 19.94 -22.67
CA ASP A 948 6.60 20.54 -22.04
C ASP A 948 6.36 22.00 -21.59
N ILE A 949 5.43 22.72 -22.23
CA ILE A 949 5.13 24.14 -21.91
C ILE A 949 3.68 24.33 -21.46
N LEU A 950 2.74 23.54 -21.97
CA LEU A 950 1.32 23.65 -21.63
C LEU A 950 1.14 23.54 -20.10
N PRO A 951 0.22 24.30 -19.49
CA PRO A 951 0.02 24.21 -18.05
C PRO A 951 -0.55 22.87 -17.59
N VAL A 952 -0.19 22.47 -16.38
CA VAL A 952 -0.88 21.42 -15.62
C VAL A 952 -1.96 22.08 -14.76
N LEU A 953 -3.20 21.61 -14.90
CA LEU A 953 -4.32 21.95 -14.04
C LEU A 953 -4.44 20.90 -12.95
N ILE A 954 -4.23 21.31 -11.70
CA ILE A 954 -4.52 20.54 -10.49
C ILE A 954 -5.89 21.01 -10.00
N LYS A 955 -6.92 20.17 -10.13
CA LYS A 955 -8.29 20.54 -9.71
C LYS A 955 -8.37 20.72 -8.19
N ALA A 956 -9.33 21.51 -7.73
CA ALA A 956 -9.61 21.63 -6.31
C ALA A 956 -9.77 20.24 -5.63
N GLY A 957 -9.09 20.03 -4.51
CA GLY A 957 -9.08 18.76 -3.76
C GLY A 957 -8.18 17.65 -4.30
N ALA A 958 -7.54 17.82 -5.46
CA ALA A 958 -6.80 16.75 -6.15
C ALA A 958 -5.50 16.27 -5.45
N LEU A 959 -5.02 16.97 -4.43
CA LEU A 959 -3.80 16.60 -3.67
C LEU A 959 -4.11 15.92 -2.32
N GLY A 960 -5.39 15.66 -2.04
CA GLY A 960 -5.90 15.16 -0.76
C GLY A 960 -6.21 16.27 0.24
N ARG A 961 -6.96 15.95 1.30
CA ARG A 961 -7.35 16.89 2.38
C ARG A 961 -8.01 18.20 1.88
N ARG A 962 -8.79 18.13 0.81
CA ARG A 962 -9.42 19.29 0.13
C ARG A 962 -8.42 20.34 -0.39
N LEU A 963 -7.20 19.93 -0.72
CA LEU A 963 -6.18 20.78 -1.35
C LEU A 963 -5.94 20.41 -2.83
N PRO A 964 -5.64 21.37 -3.72
CA PRO A 964 -5.73 22.81 -3.50
C PRO A 964 -7.19 23.24 -3.25
N VAL A 965 -7.40 24.35 -2.54
CA VAL A 965 -8.73 24.86 -2.17
C VAL A 965 -9.51 25.33 -3.40
N ARG A 966 -8.81 25.69 -4.48
CA ARG A 966 -9.33 26.03 -5.79
C ARG A 966 -8.43 25.40 -6.86
N ASP A 967 -8.93 25.34 -8.09
CA ASP A 967 -8.13 24.93 -9.25
C ASP A 967 -6.81 25.72 -9.30
N LEU A 968 -5.70 24.97 -9.25
CA LEU A 968 -4.35 25.49 -9.30
C LEU A 968 -3.75 25.16 -10.67
N VAL A 969 -3.29 26.18 -11.38
CA VAL A 969 -2.69 26.03 -12.72
C VAL A 969 -1.23 26.45 -12.65
N VAL A 970 -0.34 25.53 -13.00
CA VAL A 970 1.12 25.71 -12.90
C VAL A 970 1.82 25.14 -14.14
N SER A 971 3.06 25.53 -14.39
CA SER A 971 3.87 24.92 -15.45
C SER A 971 4.20 23.45 -15.14
N PRO A 972 4.52 22.62 -16.15
CA PRO A 972 4.83 21.19 -15.97
C PRO A 972 5.88 20.88 -14.89
N LEU A 973 6.94 21.70 -14.78
CA LEU A 973 8.03 21.41 -13.83
C LEU A 973 7.86 22.04 -12.44
N HIS A 974 6.74 22.74 -12.19
CA HIS A 974 6.54 23.39 -10.90
C HIS A 974 6.27 22.37 -9.81
N ALA A 975 7.12 22.34 -8.78
CA ALA A 975 7.06 21.29 -7.77
C ALA A 975 6.04 21.58 -6.66
N MET A 976 5.22 20.57 -6.38
CA MET A 976 4.33 20.53 -5.22
C MET A 976 5.04 19.83 -4.06
N TYR A 977 4.85 20.34 -2.84
CA TYR A 977 5.43 19.73 -1.65
C TYR A 977 4.45 18.73 -1.03
N LEU A 978 4.75 17.44 -1.18
CA LEU A 978 3.88 16.33 -0.80
C LEU A 978 4.71 15.29 -0.05
N GLY A 979 4.24 14.87 1.13
CA GLY A 979 4.91 13.78 1.88
C GLY A 979 6.37 14.07 2.24
N GLY A 980 6.75 15.34 2.41
CA GLY A 980 8.13 15.71 2.74
C GLY A 980 9.07 15.95 1.56
N VAL A 981 8.61 15.76 0.32
CA VAL A 981 9.41 15.91 -0.91
C VAL A 981 8.80 16.89 -1.90
N LEU A 982 9.61 17.40 -2.83
CA LEU A 982 9.20 18.25 -3.95
C LEU A 982 8.98 17.39 -5.19
N VAL A 983 7.77 17.43 -5.76
CA VAL A 983 7.39 16.63 -6.94
C VAL A 983 6.88 17.53 -8.08
N PRO A 984 7.49 17.51 -9.28
CA PRO A 984 7.01 18.28 -10.43
C PRO A 984 5.55 17.98 -10.78
N ALA A 985 4.76 19.00 -11.11
CA ALA A 985 3.34 18.86 -11.43
C ALA A 985 3.07 17.88 -12.60
N LEU A 986 3.94 17.82 -13.61
CA LEU A 986 3.85 16.86 -14.72
C LEU A 986 3.95 15.41 -14.24
N ALA A 987 4.81 15.16 -13.25
CA ALA A 987 4.95 13.85 -12.65
C ALA A 987 3.68 13.44 -11.85
N LEU A 988 2.80 14.39 -11.51
CA LEU A 988 1.55 14.10 -10.80
C LEU A 988 0.35 13.92 -11.75
N VAL A 989 0.52 14.08 -13.07
CA VAL A 989 -0.59 14.01 -14.03
C VAL A 989 -1.17 12.59 -14.04
N ASN A 990 -2.42 12.47 -13.59
CA ASN A 990 -3.18 11.21 -13.56
C ASN A 990 -4.29 11.17 -14.64
N GLY A 991 -4.44 12.24 -15.42
CA GLY A 991 -5.43 12.34 -16.50
C GLY A 991 -6.87 12.55 -16.03
N GLN A 992 -7.12 12.62 -14.72
CA GLN A 992 -8.46 12.75 -14.13
C GLN A 992 -8.62 14.05 -13.31
N THR A 993 -7.95 14.12 -12.16
CA THR A 993 -8.00 15.25 -11.22
C THR A 993 -6.82 16.19 -11.39
N ILE A 994 -5.71 15.68 -11.93
CA ILE A 994 -4.52 16.44 -12.31
C ILE A 994 -4.30 16.21 -13.80
N VAL A 995 -4.47 17.26 -14.61
CA VAL A 995 -4.56 17.14 -16.06
C VAL A 995 -3.67 18.13 -16.78
N GLN A 996 -2.95 17.63 -17.78
CA GLN A 996 -2.24 18.44 -18.75
C GLN A 996 -3.25 19.19 -19.63
N GLN A 997 -3.17 20.52 -19.71
CA GLN A 997 -4.02 21.28 -20.62
C GLN A 997 -3.66 20.95 -22.08
N ARG A 998 -4.68 20.88 -22.96
CA ARG A 998 -4.50 20.47 -24.37
C ARG A 998 -4.20 21.66 -25.30
N ALA A 999 -4.75 22.82 -24.98
CA ALA A 999 -4.54 24.08 -25.70
C ALA A 999 -4.97 25.25 -24.81
N VAL A 1000 -4.32 26.39 -24.99
CA VAL A 1000 -4.70 27.68 -24.42
C VAL A 1000 -4.61 28.75 -25.51
N GLU A 1001 -5.29 29.88 -25.36
CA GLU A 1001 -5.16 31.01 -26.31
C GLU A 1001 -3.82 31.75 -26.13
N HIS A 1002 -3.35 31.82 -24.88
CA HIS A 1002 -2.13 32.47 -24.42
C HIS A 1002 -1.85 31.96 -22.99
N VAL A 1003 -0.59 31.87 -22.60
CA VAL A 1003 -0.21 31.62 -21.19
C VAL A 1003 0.85 32.61 -20.74
N ASP A 1004 0.62 33.17 -19.56
CA ASP A 1004 1.62 33.91 -18.80
C ASP A 1004 2.11 33.05 -17.64
N TYR A 1005 3.39 33.15 -17.35
CA TYR A 1005 4.06 32.40 -16.30
C TYR A 1005 4.85 33.34 -15.40
N ILE A 1006 4.64 33.21 -14.10
CA ILE A 1006 5.20 34.07 -13.06
C ILE A 1006 5.86 33.19 -11.99
N HIS A 1007 7.06 33.54 -11.53
CA HIS A 1007 7.67 32.90 -10.36
C HIS A 1007 8.10 33.92 -9.32
N VAL A 1008 8.08 33.50 -8.06
CA VAL A 1008 8.56 34.27 -6.91
C VAL A 1008 9.90 33.71 -6.43
N GLU A 1009 10.92 34.56 -6.32
CA GLU A 1009 12.24 34.25 -5.74
C GLU A 1009 12.37 34.90 -4.35
N LEU A 1010 12.82 34.13 -3.36
CA LEU A 1010 13.11 34.61 -1.99
C LEU A 1010 14.62 34.72 -1.75
N ASP A 1011 15.05 34.91 -0.50
CA ASP A 1011 16.47 34.94 -0.12
C ASP A 1011 17.13 33.56 -0.01
N SER A 1012 16.30 32.52 0.12
CA SER A 1012 16.68 31.13 -0.09
C SER A 1012 15.51 30.41 -0.75
N HIS A 1013 15.80 29.29 -1.41
CA HIS A 1013 14.74 28.38 -1.83
C HIS A 1013 13.96 27.89 -0.60
N ASP A 1014 12.64 27.93 -0.68
CA ASP A 1014 11.71 27.66 0.42
C ASP A 1014 10.34 27.22 -0.12
N ILE A 1015 9.49 26.71 0.76
CA ILE A 1015 8.14 26.23 0.46
C ILE A 1015 7.12 27.29 0.90
N ILE A 1016 6.17 27.63 0.02
CA ILE A 1016 5.07 28.57 0.27
C ILE A 1016 3.72 27.89 -0.01
N PHE A 1017 2.61 28.60 0.21
CA PHE A 1017 1.27 28.08 -0.08
C PHE A 1017 0.62 28.78 -1.27
N ALA A 1018 0.21 28.00 -2.28
CA ALA A 1018 -0.55 28.42 -3.46
C ALA A 1018 -1.90 27.71 -3.49
N GLU A 1019 -3.01 28.46 -3.50
CA GLU A 1019 -4.37 27.91 -3.33
C GLU A 1019 -4.49 26.98 -2.10
N GLY A 1020 -3.76 27.29 -1.03
CA GLY A 1020 -3.66 26.48 0.18
C GLY A 1020 -2.73 25.26 0.09
N ALA A 1021 -2.28 24.84 -1.10
CA ALA A 1021 -1.34 23.74 -1.27
C ALA A 1021 0.12 24.19 -1.12
N ALA A 1022 0.95 23.37 -0.48
CA ALA A 1022 2.38 23.65 -0.29
C ALA A 1022 3.16 23.44 -1.60
N THR A 1023 4.04 24.38 -1.96
CA THR A 1023 4.73 24.40 -3.27
C THR A 1023 6.03 25.21 -3.23
N GLU A 1024 6.89 25.03 -4.23
CA GLU A 1024 8.24 25.62 -4.27
C GLU A 1024 8.27 27.13 -4.62
N THR A 1025 9.39 27.76 -4.24
CA THR A 1025 9.80 29.10 -4.71
C THR A 1025 10.87 28.96 -5.79
N PHE A 1026 11.25 30.03 -6.46
CA PHE A 1026 12.21 29.93 -7.58
C PHE A 1026 13.60 29.54 -7.05
N LEU A 1027 14.16 28.48 -7.62
CA LEU A 1027 15.57 28.13 -7.49
C LEU A 1027 16.29 28.49 -8.77
N ASP A 1028 17.39 29.24 -8.65
CA ASP A 1028 18.25 29.53 -9.78
C ASP A 1028 19.34 28.46 -9.93
N ASP A 1029 19.12 27.58 -10.89
CA ASP A 1029 20.00 26.51 -11.36
C ASP A 1029 20.57 26.82 -12.75
N ASP A 1030 20.82 28.11 -13.03
CA ASP A 1030 21.15 28.69 -14.34
C ASP A 1030 19.98 28.84 -15.31
N SER A 1031 18.75 28.54 -14.85
CA SER A 1031 17.51 28.71 -15.59
C SER A 1031 17.02 30.16 -15.73
N ARG A 1032 17.55 31.13 -14.95
CA ARG A 1032 16.99 32.51 -14.90
C ARG A 1032 16.93 33.20 -16.27
N GLY A 1033 17.85 32.87 -17.18
CA GLY A 1033 17.92 33.46 -18.53
C GLY A 1033 16.65 33.24 -19.38
N MET A 1034 15.80 32.28 -19.02
CA MET A 1034 14.55 31.99 -19.72
C MET A 1034 13.42 33.00 -19.45
N PHE A 1035 13.55 33.85 -18.43
CA PHE A 1035 12.56 34.89 -18.12
C PHE A 1035 12.82 36.16 -18.93
N HIS A 1036 11.76 36.77 -19.46
CA HIS A 1036 11.86 38.00 -20.26
C HIS A 1036 12.53 39.15 -19.50
N ASN A 1037 12.41 39.16 -18.18
CA ASN A 1037 12.94 40.19 -17.29
C ASN A 1037 14.19 39.76 -16.51
N ALA A 1038 14.92 38.72 -16.96
CA ALA A 1038 16.16 38.27 -16.30
C ALA A 1038 17.16 39.41 -16.07
N HIS A 1039 17.29 40.33 -17.05
CA HIS A 1039 18.15 41.50 -16.98
C HIS A 1039 17.81 42.48 -15.84
N GLU A 1040 16.58 42.46 -15.31
CA GLU A 1040 16.20 43.28 -14.15
C GLU A 1040 16.87 42.79 -12.87
N TYR A 1041 17.09 41.48 -12.73
CA TYR A 1041 17.79 40.90 -11.59
C TYR A 1041 19.24 41.38 -11.53
N GLU A 1042 19.94 41.35 -12.66
CA GLU A 1042 21.33 41.82 -12.79
C GLU A 1042 21.44 43.32 -12.44
N ALA A 1043 20.44 44.12 -12.80
CA ALA A 1043 20.39 45.53 -12.46
C ALA A 1043 20.13 45.79 -10.97
N LEU A 1044 19.32 44.95 -10.32
CA LEU A 1044 18.99 45.04 -8.89
C LEU A 1044 20.14 44.53 -8.00
N TYR A 1045 20.86 43.51 -8.46
CA TYR A 1045 21.90 42.82 -7.69
C TYR A 1045 23.18 42.60 -8.52
N PRO A 1046 23.88 43.67 -8.95
CA PRO A 1046 25.03 43.57 -9.87
C PRO A 1046 26.23 42.82 -9.29
N ASP A 1047 26.32 42.72 -7.96
CA ASP A 1047 27.42 42.06 -7.23
C ASP A 1047 26.97 40.75 -6.55
N ALA A 1048 25.82 40.16 -6.93
CA ALA A 1048 25.34 38.92 -6.33
C ALA A 1048 26.29 37.74 -6.66
N PRO A 1049 26.78 36.99 -5.65
CA PRO A 1049 27.59 35.82 -5.90
C PRO A 1049 26.73 34.70 -6.49
N ARG A 1050 27.25 34.00 -7.51
CA ARG A 1050 26.63 32.77 -8.02
C ARG A 1050 26.76 31.68 -6.95
N ALA A 1051 25.65 31.28 -6.36
CA ALA A 1051 25.58 30.22 -5.35
C ALA A 1051 25.19 28.89 -6.02
N PRO A 1052 25.63 27.73 -5.49
CA PRO A 1052 25.13 26.45 -5.96
C PRO A 1052 23.63 26.34 -5.69
N ALA A 1053 22.89 25.76 -6.65
CA ALA A 1053 21.47 25.49 -6.52
C ALA A 1053 21.25 24.44 -5.41
N LEU A 1054 20.55 24.83 -4.35
CA LEU A 1054 20.27 23.97 -3.20
C LEU A 1054 18.76 23.96 -2.95
N TYR A 1055 18.15 22.80 -3.17
CA TYR A 1055 16.75 22.58 -2.84
C TYR A 1055 16.54 22.59 -1.32
N CYS A 1056 15.34 23.03 -0.90
CA CYS A 1056 14.97 23.12 0.51
C CYS A 1056 14.38 21.82 1.07
N ALA A 1057 14.07 20.88 0.19
CA ALA A 1057 13.62 19.53 0.45
C ALA A 1057 14.09 18.62 -0.72
N PRO A 1058 14.17 17.29 -0.53
CA PRO A 1058 14.49 16.38 -1.64
C PRO A 1058 13.52 16.55 -2.80
N ARG A 1059 14.04 16.66 -4.02
CA ARG A 1059 13.25 16.69 -5.25
C ARG A 1059 13.20 15.28 -5.84
N VAL A 1060 11.99 14.81 -6.13
CA VAL A 1060 11.72 13.45 -6.60
C VAL A 1060 11.00 13.54 -7.93
N GLU A 1061 11.59 12.93 -8.96
CA GLU A 1061 11.05 12.92 -10.33
C GLU A 1061 10.73 11.49 -10.81
N GLU A 1062 11.21 10.48 -10.07
CA GLU A 1062 10.99 9.04 -10.30
C GLU A 1062 11.21 8.23 -9.00
N GLY A 1063 10.92 6.92 -9.03
CA GLY A 1063 11.16 5.98 -7.93
C GLY A 1063 9.97 5.78 -6.97
N ASP A 1064 10.14 4.91 -5.97
CA ASP A 1064 9.03 4.39 -5.15
C ASP A 1064 8.29 5.46 -4.34
N ILE A 1065 9.00 6.50 -3.90
CA ILE A 1065 8.42 7.65 -3.20
C ILE A 1065 7.40 8.36 -4.12
N LEU A 1066 7.72 8.54 -5.40
CA LEU A 1066 6.79 9.13 -6.37
C LEU A 1066 5.59 8.22 -6.62
N GLU A 1067 5.82 6.91 -6.78
CA GLU A 1067 4.75 5.95 -7.05
C GLU A 1067 3.79 5.78 -5.87
N ALA A 1068 4.29 5.87 -4.63
CA ALA A 1068 3.44 5.93 -3.44
C ALA A 1068 2.55 7.19 -3.44
N ILE A 1069 3.12 8.35 -3.79
CA ILE A 1069 2.36 9.61 -3.91
C ILE A 1069 1.32 9.50 -5.04
N ARG A 1070 1.69 8.97 -6.21
CA ARG A 1070 0.76 8.78 -7.34
C ARG A 1070 -0.40 7.87 -7.00
N ARG A 1071 -0.14 6.73 -6.35
CA ARG A 1071 -1.19 5.80 -5.88
C ARG A 1071 -2.17 6.50 -4.94
N ARG A 1072 -1.66 7.28 -3.97
CA ARG A 1072 -2.50 8.06 -3.06
C ARG A 1072 -3.36 9.12 -3.76
N LEU A 1073 -2.87 9.73 -4.85
CA LEU A 1073 -3.60 10.76 -5.59
C LEU A 1073 -4.50 10.20 -6.72
N ALA A 1074 -4.38 8.90 -7.00
CA ALA A 1074 -5.22 8.18 -7.95
C ALA A 1074 -6.43 7.51 -7.29
N ALA A 1075 -6.33 7.23 -5.98
CA ALA A 1075 -7.46 6.94 -5.11
C ALA A 1075 -8.31 8.20 -4.90
#